data_AF-A0A6A6MN42-F1
#
_entry.id   AF-A0A6A6MN42-F1
#
_cell.length_a   1.000
_cell.length_b   1.000
_cell.length_c   1.000
_cell.angle_alpha   90.00
_cell.angle_beta   90.00
_cell.angle_gamma   90.00
#
_symmetry.space_group_name_H-M   'P 1'
#
loop_
_entity.id
_entity.type
_entity.pdbx_description
1 polymer ?
#
loop_
_entity_poly.entity_id
_entity_poly.type
_entity_poly.pdbx_seq_one_letter_code
_entity_poly.pdbx_strand_id
1 'polypeptide(L)'
;MVTFRQVFRSTFLFLFLIIVSCTPPEDPIKCFSKNTNCTITNSYGTFPDRSICQAANAVYPTTEEELISLVANATKGKRKMKVATRYSHSIPKLVCPDGLDGLLISTKYLNRVLEIDLQSMRINVESGVTLRQLINEAAKAGLALPYAPYWWGLTIGGLLSTGAHGSTLWGKGSSVHDYVVALTIVSPGGPEDGYAKVRRLDESNSELNAAKVSLGVLGVISKVTLQLQPLFKRSITYVVKNDKGLGDEASSFGLKHEFADISWYPSQHKAVYRIDDRISSNTSGNGLYDIIQFRSTLSVGLALVRTTEENQESLGNAEGKCISARLTTTTLLTSAYGLTNNGIGFTGYPVIGYHNRLQSSGTCLDSPEDALITVCPWDPRVKGEYFLQTTFSISLSVVKNFIQDVQRLVNLEPKALCVLEQYNGILMRYVKASSAYLGKQEDAIDFDITYYRSKDPMTPRLYEDILEEIEQLALFKYGALPHWGKNQNLAFDGAVKKLKNAGEFLKVKQMYDPTGLFSNEWTDQVLGLKGSVTIVRKGCALEGLCICSEDIHCATNKDISADQKDRSPEMDRIHVDTEPLEDEEKPTASVNEEEKEKHAQLLALPPHGSEVFIGGLPKDALEDDLRDLCEPIGEIFEIRLMKDKDSGESKGFAFVAFKSKEVAQKAIEELHSKEFKGKTLRCSLSETKNRLFIGNVPKSWTEDEFRKVIEEVGPGVEVIELIKDPQNPARNRGFAFILYYNNACADYSRQKMLIANFKLDGNTPTVSWADPKGTPDHSAAAAQVKALYVKNIPENTTIEQLKELFQHHGEVTKVVMPPGKAGKRDFGFIHYAERSSALKAVKDNEKYEIDGQVLEVVLAKPQADKKPEGLHPYTAGLHPNQVTHPSYGGFAGSPYGSLSAGFGVTASFQQPVIYGRGPMPAGMHMVPMVLPDGRIGYVLQQPGVQMPQPRPRRVDRSNGPSGPARAGSSGDDGNRSRRNRFIVVQAMVPDLRESRVSLKRDEILCLGKKTRNGQEGEERWRKGLEVAETVRETSALVGLGMTGKNGGNGIGDTPHMVLESSQLF
;
A
#
# COMPACT_ATOMS: atom_id res chain seq x y z
N MET A 1 -4.95 72.07 25.01
CA MET A 1 -3.99 71.02 24.58
C MET A 1 -4.80 69.99 23.80
N VAL A 2 -4.99 70.06 22.49
CA VAL A 2 -4.21 70.72 21.41
C VAL A 2 -2.81 70.13 21.28
N THR A 3 -2.52 69.55 20.10
CA THR A 3 -1.26 68.93 19.62
C THR A 3 -0.69 67.79 20.50
N PHE A 4 -0.26 66.64 19.97
CA PHE A 4 0.19 66.34 18.61
C PHE A 4 -0.69 65.33 17.85
N ARG A 5 -0.84 65.56 16.54
CA ARG A 5 -1.37 64.64 15.53
C ARG A 5 -0.48 64.82 14.30
N GLN A 6 -0.08 63.74 13.62
CA GLN A 6 1.15 63.66 12.79
C GLN A 6 2.40 63.65 13.69
N VAL A 7 3.45 62.86 13.44
CA VAL A 7 3.80 62.08 12.23
C VAL A 7 3.88 60.58 12.54
N PHE A 8 2.95 59.79 11.99
CA PHE A 8 3.12 58.35 11.79
C PHE A 8 2.41 57.94 10.48
N ARG A 9 3.05 58.29 9.37
CA ARG A 9 2.80 57.75 8.02
C ARG A 9 4.16 57.29 7.48
N SER A 10 4.15 56.24 6.66
CA SER A 10 5.33 55.69 5.98
C SER A 10 6.34 54.90 6.83
N THR A 11 5.88 53.79 7.40
CA THR A 11 6.68 52.54 7.35
C THR A 11 5.78 51.41 6.91
N PHE A 12 5.89 50.99 5.65
CA PHE A 12 5.09 49.90 5.08
C PHE A 12 5.71 48.57 5.52
N LEU A 13 5.34 48.08 6.70
CA LEU A 13 5.80 46.77 7.16
C LEU A 13 5.05 45.70 6.34
N PHE A 14 5.73 45.13 5.34
CA PHE A 14 5.26 43.98 4.59
C PHE A 14 5.20 42.77 5.53
N LEU A 15 4.07 42.61 6.25
CA LEU A 15 3.66 41.29 6.69
C LEU A 15 3.35 40.50 5.41
N PHE A 16 4.32 39.68 4.99
CA PHE A 16 4.00 38.48 4.25
C PHE A 16 3.20 37.56 5.16
N LEU A 17 1.89 37.81 5.23
CA LEU A 17 0.91 36.75 5.29
C LEU A 17 1.16 35.85 4.08
N ILE A 18 2.07 34.89 4.25
CA ILE A 18 2.06 33.70 3.42
C ILE A 18 0.75 33.01 3.78
N ILE A 19 -0.28 33.31 2.98
CA ILE A 19 -1.50 32.52 2.96
C ILE A 19 -1.03 31.14 2.54
N VAL A 20 -0.94 30.22 3.50
CA VAL A 20 -0.70 28.81 3.24
C VAL A 20 -2.01 28.29 2.64
N SER A 21 -2.10 28.47 1.34
CA SER A 21 -3.03 27.78 0.45
C SER A 21 -2.82 26.26 0.56
N CYS A 22 -3.78 25.48 0.03
CA CYS A 22 -3.74 24.02 0.00
C CYS A 22 -4.38 23.45 -1.30
N THR A 23 -3.71 22.59 -2.08
CA THR A 23 -4.29 22.06 -3.34
C THR A 23 -5.27 20.88 -3.12
N PRO A 24 -6.55 21.00 -3.52
CA PRO A 24 -7.52 19.92 -3.44
C PRO A 24 -7.39 18.94 -4.64
N PRO A 25 -7.93 17.70 -4.56
CA PRO A 25 -7.84 16.71 -5.62
C PRO A 25 -8.40 17.18 -6.98
N GLU A 26 -7.69 16.83 -8.06
CA GLU A 26 -8.06 17.15 -9.45
C GLU A 26 -9.37 16.45 -9.90
N ASP A 27 -9.78 16.67 -11.16
CA ASP A 27 -10.88 15.90 -11.73
C ASP A 27 -10.40 14.48 -12.09
N PRO A 28 -11.09 13.40 -11.67
CA PRO A 28 -10.70 12.04 -12.03
C PRO A 28 -10.86 11.76 -13.53
N ILE A 29 -11.62 12.57 -14.28
CA ILE A 29 -11.73 12.49 -15.74
C ILE A 29 -10.65 13.38 -16.37
N LYS A 30 -9.81 12.79 -17.23
CA LYS A 30 -8.80 13.53 -18.03
C LYS A 30 -9.04 13.28 -19.52
N CYS A 31 -9.31 14.31 -20.30
CA CYS A 31 -9.61 14.19 -21.73
C CYS A 31 -8.60 14.97 -22.58
N PHE A 32 -8.13 14.39 -23.69
CA PHE A 32 -7.11 15.01 -24.54
C PHE A 32 -7.62 16.23 -25.33
N SER A 33 -8.91 16.31 -25.69
CA SER A 33 -9.46 17.47 -26.41
C SER A 33 -10.95 17.67 -26.18
N LYS A 34 -11.33 18.79 -25.55
CA LYS A 34 -12.73 19.25 -25.39
C LYS A 34 -13.72 18.14 -25.01
N ASN A 35 -13.38 17.40 -23.94
CA ASN A 35 -14.14 16.25 -23.41
C ASN A 35 -14.20 15.01 -24.33
N THR A 36 -13.33 14.87 -25.33
CA THR A 36 -13.15 13.66 -26.15
C THR A 36 -11.78 13.02 -25.91
N ASN A 37 -11.69 11.71 -26.18
CA ASN A 37 -10.60 10.81 -25.80
C ASN A 37 -10.24 10.97 -24.32
N CYS A 38 -11.03 10.35 -23.46
CA CYS A 38 -10.97 10.50 -22.01
C CYS A 38 -10.44 9.25 -21.32
N THR A 39 -9.70 9.45 -20.24
CA THR A 39 -9.37 8.44 -19.24
C THR A 39 -10.04 8.77 -17.91
N ILE A 40 -10.28 7.75 -17.10
CA ILE A 40 -10.68 7.90 -15.70
C ILE A 40 -9.93 6.91 -14.80
N THR A 41 -9.58 7.39 -13.61
CA THR A 41 -9.04 6.61 -12.50
C THR A 41 -9.88 6.84 -11.24
N ASN A 42 -9.67 6.03 -10.20
CA ASN A 42 -10.16 6.38 -8.87
C ASN A 42 -9.36 7.54 -8.24
N SER A 43 -9.76 7.99 -7.05
CA SER A 43 -9.08 9.02 -6.26
C SER A 43 -7.63 8.72 -5.88
N TYR A 44 -7.19 7.47 -6.05
CA TYR A 44 -5.85 6.97 -5.74
C TYR A 44 -4.97 6.84 -7.00
N GLY A 45 -5.48 7.30 -8.16
CA GLY A 45 -4.78 7.28 -9.44
C GLY A 45 -4.77 5.94 -10.19
N THR A 46 -5.25 4.82 -9.62
CA THR A 46 -5.34 3.54 -10.33
C THR A 46 -6.19 2.48 -9.61
N PHE A 47 -6.85 1.61 -10.38
CA PHE A 47 -7.70 0.51 -9.91
C PHE A 47 -6.88 -0.71 -9.39
N PRO A 48 -7.49 -1.70 -8.71
CA PRO A 48 -6.79 -2.89 -8.20
C PRO A 48 -6.03 -3.67 -9.28
N ASP A 49 -6.64 -3.89 -10.45
CA ASP A 49 -6.00 -4.59 -11.57
C ASP A 49 -4.95 -3.75 -12.34
N ARG A 50 -4.75 -2.50 -11.91
CA ARG A 50 -3.92 -1.45 -12.51
C ARG A 50 -4.35 -0.99 -13.92
N SER A 51 -5.59 -1.30 -14.31
CA SER A 51 -6.14 -0.80 -15.58
C SER A 51 -6.31 0.72 -15.58
N ILE A 52 -6.16 1.32 -16.77
CA ILE A 52 -6.58 2.69 -17.05
C ILE A 52 -7.88 2.58 -17.85
N CYS A 53 -8.97 3.13 -17.32
CA CYS A 53 -10.26 3.06 -17.99
C CYS A 53 -10.40 4.19 -19.02
N GLN A 54 -10.68 3.82 -20.27
CA GLN A 54 -10.80 4.75 -21.39
C GLN A 54 -12.29 4.95 -21.77
N ALA A 55 -12.60 6.09 -22.38
CA ALA A 55 -13.92 6.42 -22.90
C ALA A 55 -13.79 7.45 -24.04
N ALA A 56 -14.50 7.26 -25.14
CA ALA A 56 -14.44 8.13 -26.31
C ALA A 56 -14.81 9.59 -25.98
N ASN A 57 -15.72 9.81 -25.03
CA ASN A 57 -16.00 11.15 -24.51
C ASN A 57 -16.63 11.15 -23.10
N ALA A 58 -16.58 12.33 -22.46
CA ALA A 58 -17.26 12.63 -21.21
C ALA A 58 -18.31 13.75 -21.40
N VAL A 59 -19.34 13.76 -20.55
CA VAL A 59 -20.40 14.77 -20.49
C VAL A 59 -20.72 15.13 -19.04
N TYR A 60 -21.16 16.37 -18.80
CA TYR A 60 -21.23 16.97 -17.46
C TYR A 60 -22.59 17.66 -17.24
N PRO A 61 -23.71 16.92 -17.19
CA PRO A 61 -25.03 17.50 -17.12
C PRO A 61 -25.25 18.43 -15.93
N THR A 62 -25.97 19.52 -16.20
CA THR A 62 -26.35 20.59 -15.28
C THR A 62 -27.81 20.51 -14.84
N THR A 63 -28.65 19.76 -15.56
CA THR A 63 -30.06 19.52 -15.21
C THR A 63 -30.48 18.06 -15.50
N GLU A 64 -31.66 17.68 -15.01
CA GLU A 64 -32.25 16.35 -15.26
C GLU A 64 -32.66 16.19 -16.75
N GLU A 65 -33.08 17.27 -17.40
CA GLU A 65 -33.50 17.29 -18.80
C GLU A 65 -32.31 17.11 -19.75
N GLU A 66 -31.16 17.72 -19.42
CA GLU A 66 -29.90 17.48 -20.11
C GLU A 66 -29.44 16.02 -19.94
N LEU A 67 -29.51 15.50 -18.71
CA LEU A 67 -29.19 14.10 -18.41
C LEU A 67 -30.08 13.11 -19.18
N ILE A 68 -31.40 13.34 -19.24
CA ILE A 68 -32.35 12.53 -20.03
C ILE A 68 -31.95 12.54 -21.51
N SER A 69 -31.67 13.71 -22.06
CA SER A 69 -31.28 13.87 -23.47
C SER A 69 -29.97 13.14 -23.81
N LEU A 70 -29.00 13.15 -22.89
CA LEU A 70 -27.73 12.44 -23.00
C LEU A 70 -27.91 10.92 -22.95
N VAL A 71 -28.68 10.40 -21.99
CA VAL A 71 -28.97 8.96 -21.86
C VAL A 71 -29.79 8.45 -23.05
N ALA A 72 -30.74 9.24 -23.55
CA ALA A 72 -31.54 8.90 -24.74
C ALA A 72 -30.66 8.76 -25.98
N ASN A 73 -29.78 9.74 -26.24
CA ASN A 73 -28.88 9.70 -27.39
C ASN A 73 -27.89 8.53 -27.33
N ALA A 74 -27.31 8.28 -26.15
CA ALA A 74 -26.41 7.15 -25.93
C ALA A 74 -27.12 5.79 -26.07
N THR A 75 -28.36 5.66 -25.55
CA THR A 75 -29.19 4.45 -25.67
C THR A 75 -29.57 4.18 -27.13
N LYS A 76 -30.00 5.21 -27.86
CA LYS A 76 -30.27 5.13 -29.31
C LYS A 76 -29.03 4.69 -30.11
N GLY A 77 -27.85 5.15 -29.71
CA GLY A 77 -26.56 4.73 -30.27
C GLY A 77 -26.02 3.41 -29.71
N LYS A 78 -26.72 2.73 -28.80
CA LYS A 78 -26.29 1.52 -28.07
C LYS A 78 -24.92 1.65 -27.37
N ARG A 79 -24.54 2.87 -26.97
CA ARG A 79 -23.24 3.14 -26.34
C ARG A 79 -23.25 2.77 -24.86
N LYS A 80 -22.16 2.14 -24.41
CA LYS A 80 -21.89 1.87 -22.99
C LYS A 80 -21.75 3.18 -22.21
N MET A 81 -22.33 3.24 -21.02
CA MET A 81 -22.40 4.43 -20.16
C MET A 81 -21.94 4.09 -18.75
N LYS A 82 -21.24 5.02 -18.09
CA LYS A 82 -20.98 4.95 -16.64
C LYS A 82 -21.05 6.32 -15.98
N VAL A 83 -21.37 6.31 -14.68
CA VAL A 83 -21.58 7.52 -13.88
C VAL A 83 -20.32 7.83 -13.07
N ALA A 84 -19.67 8.96 -13.39
CA ALA A 84 -18.53 9.47 -12.66
C ALA A 84 -18.96 10.45 -11.56
N THR A 85 -18.47 10.26 -10.35
CA THR A 85 -18.64 11.20 -9.24
C THR A 85 -17.45 12.15 -9.17
N ARG A 86 -17.60 13.34 -8.53
CA ARG A 86 -16.58 14.40 -8.49
C ARG A 86 -15.16 13.92 -8.16
N TYR A 87 -14.98 12.89 -7.34
CA TYR A 87 -13.67 12.36 -6.95
C TYR A 87 -13.44 10.88 -7.29
N SER A 88 -14.42 10.18 -7.86
CA SER A 88 -14.36 8.74 -8.19
C SER A 88 -13.75 7.86 -7.07
N HIS A 89 -14.14 8.11 -5.82
CA HIS A 89 -13.46 7.59 -4.62
C HIS A 89 -13.80 6.12 -4.25
N SER A 90 -14.32 5.34 -5.19
CA SER A 90 -14.43 3.88 -5.05
C SER A 90 -13.13 3.23 -5.50
N ILE A 91 -12.58 2.32 -4.69
CA ILE A 91 -11.40 1.55 -5.11
C ILE A 91 -11.71 0.67 -6.34
N PRO A 92 -12.84 -0.08 -6.41
CA PRO A 92 -13.15 -0.90 -7.57
C PRO A 92 -13.56 -0.12 -8.82
N LYS A 93 -13.41 -0.77 -9.99
CA LYS A 93 -13.61 -0.18 -11.33
C LYS A 93 -15.08 -0.05 -11.77
N LEU A 94 -15.96 0.33 -10.85
CA LEU A 94 -17.40 0.57 -11.05
C LEU A 94 -17.69 1.59 -12.16
N VAL A 95 -16.84 2.62 -12.27
CA VAL A 95 -16.98 3.78 -13.16
C VAL A 95 -16.54 3.54 -14.61
N CYS A 96 -15.94 2.39 -14.90
CA CYS A 96 -15.32 2.13 -16.20
C CYS A 96 -16.32 1.59 -17.23
N PRO A 97 -16.51 2.20 -18.40
CA PRO A 97 -17.31 1.58 -19.47
C PRO A 97 -16.54 0.39 -20.08
N ASP A 98 -17.26 -0.51 -20.77
CA ASP A 98 -16.62 -1.50 -21.64
C ASP A 98 -16.18 -0.84 -22.95
N GLY A 99 -14.96 -1.13 -23.40
CA GLY A 99 -14.44 -0.72 -24.71
C GLY A 99 -14.14 0.78 -24.83
N LEU A 100 -13.65 1.18 -26.02
CA LEU A 100 -13.22 2.55 -26.28
C LEU A 100 -14.38 3.51 -26.50
N ASP A 101 -15.49 3.06 -27.10
CA ASP A 101 -16.66 3.90 -27.45
C ASP A 101 -17.55 4.29 -26.24
N GLY A 102 -17.10 4.01 -25.02
CA GLY A 102 -17.81 4.34 -23.78
C GLY A 102 -18.09 5.84 -23.58
N LEU A 103 -19.12 6.14 -22.80
CA LEU A 103 -19.53 7.48 -22.38
C LEU A 103 -19.43 7.62 -20.86
N LEU A 104 -18.68 8.62 -20.39
CA LEU A 104 -18.65 9.01 -18.98
C LEU A 104 -19.65 10.14 -18.70
N ILE A 105 -20.59 9.91 -17.78
CA ILE A 105 -21.59 10.90 -17.35
C ILE A 105 -21.17 11.40 -15.96
N SER A 106 -20.64 12.62 -15.89
CA SER A 106 -20.13 13.22 -14.65
C SER A 106 -21.23 13.96 -13.90
N THR A 107 -21.50 13.57 -12.64
CA THR A 107 -22.49 14.27 -11.79
C THR A 107 -21.97 15.58 -11.19
N LYS A 108 -20.76 16.03 -11.58
CA LYS A 108 -20.05 17.18 -11.01
C LYS A 108 -20.85 18.48 -10.93
N TYR A 109 -21.74 18.75 -11.89
CA TYR A 109 -22.59 19.95 -11.93
C TYR A 109 -24.08 19.68 -11.69
N LEU A 110 -24.47 18.41 -11.48
CA LEU A 110 -25.81 18.01 -11.07
C LEU A 110 -25.87 17.97 -9.53
N ASN A 111 -25.61 19.12 -8.91
CA ASN A 111 -25.19 19.25 -7.51
C ASN A 111 -25.99 20.26 -6.68
N ARG A 112 -27.25 20.53 -7.05
CA ARG A 112 -28.13 21.45 -6.32
C ARG A 112 -28.87 20.76 -5.17
N VAL A 113 -29.06 21.48 -4.07
CA VAL A 113 -30.13 21.18 -3.11
C VAL A 113 -31.40 21.79 -3.68
N LEU A 114 -32.46 20.98 -3.81
CA LEU A 114 -33.70 21.33 -4.51
C LEU A 114 -34.76 21.85 -3.54
N GLU A 115 -34.88 21.21 -2.38
CA GLU A 115 -35.92 21.49 -1.39
C GLU A 115 -35.49 21.03 0.01
N ILE A 116 -35.91 21.75 1.05
CA ILE A 116 -35.84 21.31 2.45
C ILE A 116 -37.22 21.52 3.07
N ASP A 117 -37.96 20.43 3.29
CA ASP A 117 -39.24 20.47 3.99
C ASP A 117 -39.03 20.27 5.50
N LEU A 118 -39.30 21.33 6.27
CA LEU A 118 -39.22 21.32 7.73
C LEU A 118 -40.36 20.54 8.39
N GLN A 119 -41.51 20.34 7.72
CA GLN A 119 -42.67 19.66 8.28
C GLN A 119 -42.49 18.14 8.27
N SER A 120 -42.10 17.56 7.13
CA SER A 120 -41.73 16.14 7.06
C SER A 120 -40.28 15.86 7.46
N MET A 121 -39.47 16.91 7.71
CA MET A 121 -38.02 16.84 7.96
C MET A 121 -37.27 16.11 6.83
N ARG A 122 -37.51 16.50 5.58
CA ARG A 122 -36.94 15.89 4.38
C ARG A 122 -36.09 16.88 3.59
N ILE A 123 -35.06 16.37 2.92
CA ILE A 123 -34.22 17.14 2.02
C ILE A 123 -34.13 16.45 0.66
N ASN A 124 -34.41 17.20 -0.40
CA ASN A 124 -34.37 16.73 -1.79
C ASN A 124 -33.14 17.32 -2.48
N VAL A 125 -32.30 16.47 -3.06
CA VAL A 125 -30.99 16.85 -3.61
C VAL A 125 -30.70 16.17 -4.92
N GLU A 126 -29.93 16.83 -5.77
CA GLU A 126 -29.33 16.19 -6.94
C GLU A 126 -28.15 15.28 -6.54
N SER A 127 -27.92 14.21 -7.30
CA SER A 127 -27.00 13.13 -6.91
C SER A 127 -25.51 13.52 -6.87
N GLY A 128 -25.14 14.65 -7.48
CA GLY A 128 -23.81 15.26 -7.41
C GLY A 128 -23.55 16.09 -6.16
N VAL A 129 -24.57 16.38 -5.35
CA VAL A 129 -24.39 17.04 -4.04
C VAL A 129 -23.37 16.28 -3.21
N THR A 130 -22.43 16.99 -2.59
CA THR A 130 -21.44 16.37 -1.68
C THR A 130 -22.06 16.13 -0.30
N LEU A 131 -21.58 15.11 0.40
CA LEU A 131 -21.98 14.82 1.77
C LEU A 131 -21.72 16.03 2.69
N ARG A 132 -20.59 16.75 2.50
CA ARG A 132 -20.30 18.05 3.16
C ARG A 132 -21.41 19.08 2.94
N GLN A 133 -21.84 19.28 1.68
CA GLN A 133 -22.89 20.22 1.31
C GLN A 133 -24.24 19.81 1.91
N LEU A 134 -24.62 18.53 1.82
CA LEU A 134 -25.85 17.99 2.42
C LEU A 134 -25.89 18.24 3.94
N ILE A 135 -24.80 17.92 4.65
CA ILE A 135 -24.68 18.14 6.10
C ILE A 135 -24.82 19.62 6.45
N ASN A 136 -24.20 20.51 5.68
CA ASN A 136 -24.22 21.95 5.95
C ASN A 136 -25.59 22.59 5.66
N GLU A 137 -26.26 22.24 4.56
CA GLU A 137 -27.61 22.78 4.27
C GLU A 137 -28.68 22.21 5.22
N ALA A 138 -28.59 20.93 5.60
CA ALA A 138 -29.43 20.37 6.65
C ALA A 138 -29.23 21.10 8.00
N ALA A 139 -27.98 21.35 8.40
CA ALA A 139 -27.67 22.02 9.67
C ALA A 139 -28.14 23.48 9.71
N LYS A 140 -28.04 24.23 8.59
CA LYS A 140 -28.62 25.57 8.45
C LYS A 140 -30.14 25.58 8.67
N ALA A 141 -30.82 24.53 8.23
CA ALA A 141 -32.26 24.33 8.42
C ALA A 141 -32.64 23.79 9.81
N GLY A 142 -31.68 23.63 10.74
CA GLY A 142 -31.94 23.06 12.07
C GLY A 142 -32.16 21.55 12.07
N LEU A 143 -31.75 20.85 11.00
CA LEU A 143 -31.88 19.40 10.81
C LEU A 143 -30.50 18.71 10.75
N ALA A 144 -30.50 17.38 10.80
CA ALA A 144 -29.32 16.54 10.71
C ALA A 144 -29.59 15.27 9.89
N LEU A 145 -28.61 14.89 9.04
CA LEU A 145 -28.53 13.54 8.48
C LEU A 145 -28.10 12.57 9.60
N PRO A 146 -28.92 11.56 9.98
CA PRO A 146 -28.71 10.84 11.25
C PRO A 146 -27.37 10.12 11.36
N TYR A 147 -26.90 9.49 10.28
CA TYR A 147 -25.60 8.80 10.22
C TYR A 147 -24.92 9.05 8.87
N ALA A 148 -23.59 9.04 8.85
CA ALA A 148 -22.79 9.31 7.66
C ALA A 148 -21.41 8.64 7.73
N PRO A 149 -20.78 8.31 6.58
CA PRO A 149 -19.35 8.00 6.49
C PRO A 149 -18.48 9.15 7.00
N TYR A 150 -17.28 8.84 7.49
CA TYR A 150 -16.40 9.83 8.09
C TYR A 150 -15.74 10.80 7.10
N TRP A 151 -15.61 10.45 5.82
CA TRP A 151 -15.08 11.36 4.80
C TRP A 151 -16.21 12.04 4.00
N TRP A 152 -16.31 13.37 4.09
CA TRP A 152 -17.44 14.13 3.55
C TRP A 152 -17.36 14.47 2.05
N GLY A 153 -16.33 13.99 1.34
CA GLY A 153 -16.13 14.24 -0.08
C GLY A 153 -17.01 13.39 -1.02
N LEU A 154 -17.65 12.34 -0.51
CA LEU A 154 -18.57 11.49 -1.28
C LEU A 154 -19.75 12.29 -1.85
N THR A 155 -20.19 12.01 -3.08
CA THR A 155 -21.47 12.53 -3.59
C THR A 155 -22.63 11.60 -3.22
N ILE A 156 -23.85 12.13 -3.16
CA ILE A 156 -25.03 11.34 -2.75
C ILE A 156 -25.28 10.14 -3.68
N GLY A 157 -25.12 10.31 -5.00
CA GLY A 157 -25.22 9.21 -5.95
C GLY A 157 -24.16 8.12 -5.72
N GLY A 158 -22.92 8.50 -5.38
CA GLY A 158 -21.82 7.56 -5.15
C GLY A 158 -21.93 6.78 -3.85
N LEU A 159 -22.32 7.45 -2.76
CA LEU A 159 -22.46 6.81 -1.45
C LEU A 159 -23.65 5.84 -1.42
N LEU A 160 -24.74 6.14 -2.14
CA LEU A 160 -25.84 5.18 -2.33
C LEU A 160 -25.38 4.00 -3.19
N SER A 161 -24.79 4.26 -4.36
CA SER A 161 -24.35 3.21 -5.30
C SER A 161 -23.40 2.18 -4.68
N THR A 162 -22.65 2.55 -3.65
CA THR A 162 -21.69 1.68 -2.94
C THR A 162 -22.13 1.22 -1.54
N GLY A 163 -23.32 1.63 -1.07
CA GLY A 163 -23.86 1.24 0.24
C GLY A 163 -23.11 1.82 1.45
N ALA A 164 -22.56 3.03 1.32
CA ALA A 164 -21.68 3.61 2.33
C ALA A 164 -22.43 4.02 3.62
N HIS A 165 -21.75 3.83 4.75
CA HIS A 165 -22.33 3.89 6.09
C HIS A 165 -21.41 4.59 7.10
N GLY A 166 -21.98 5.04 8.21
CA GLY A 166 -21.26 5.49 9.42
C GLY A 166 -20.95 4.32 10.38
N SER A 167 -21.31 4.47 11.66
CA SER A 167 -21.27 3.41 12.66
C SER A 167 -22.43 3.52 13.66
N THR A 168 -23.28 2.49 13.77
CA THR A 168 -24.36 2.32 14.77
C THR A 168 -25.10 0.98 14.60
N LEU A 169 -25.78 0.51 15.66
CA LEU A 169 -26.86 -0.49 15.60
C LEU A 169 -28.27 0.09 15.83
N TRP A 170 -28.38 1.40 16.07
CA TRP A 170 -29.60 2.08 16.52
C TRP A 170 -30.48 2.58 15.36
N GLY A 171 -31.79 2.72 15.60
CA GLY A 171 -32.73 3.21 14.59
C GLY A 171 -32.79 2.35 13.33
N LYS A 172 -32.68 2.98 12.15
CA LYS A 172 -32.57 2.29 10.85
C LYS A 172 -31.14 1.77 10.56
N GLY A 173 -30.15 2.03 11.42
CA GLY A 173 -28.75 1.67 11.19
C GLY A 173 -27.89 2.76 10.58
N SER A 174 -26.62 2.47 10.36
CA SER A 174 -25.60 3.46 9.94
C SER A 174 -25.53 3.72 8.44
N SER A 175 -26.23 2.91 7.64
CA SER A 175 -26.36 3.00 6.18
C SER A 175 -27.12 4.27 5.76
N VAL A 176 -26.51 5.13 4.94
CA VAL A 176 -27.19 6.36 4.47
C VAL A 176 -28.38 6.02 3.57
N HIS A 177 -28.29 4.93 2.79
CA HIS A 177 -29.35 4.52 1.87
C HIS A 177 -30.65 4.06 2.54
N ASP A 178 -30.62 3.61 3.80
CA ASP A 178 -31.85 3.27 4.54
C ASP A 178 -32.65 4.52 4.98
N TYR A 179 -32.06 5.72 4.86
CA TYR A 179 -32.73 7.02 5.05
C TYR A 179 -33.31 7.61 3.76
N VAL A 180 -33.13 6.96 2.60
CA VAL A 180 -33.75 7.40 1.35
C VAL A 180 -35.23 7.00 1.35
N VAL A 181 -36.10 8.00 1.20
CA VAL A 181 -37.56 7.84 1.13
C VAL A 181 -38.11 7.97 -0.29
N ALA A 182 -37.37 8.64 -1.18
CA ALA A 182 -37.63 8.66 -2.61
C ALA A 182 -36.35 8.92 -3.41
N LEU A 183 -36.31 8.50 -4.67
CA LEU A 183 -35.25 8.88 -5.62
C LEU A 183 -35.75 8.85 -7.06
N THR A 184 -35.00 9.45 -7.98
CA THR A 184 -35.23 9.39 -9.43
C THR A 184 -34.01 8.80 -10.14
N ILE A 185 -34.25 7.86 -11.06
CA ILE A 185 -33.24 7.29 -11.96
C ILE A 185 -33.61 7.62 -13.42
N VAL A 186 -32.62 8.07 -14.18
CA VAL A 186 -32.65 8.11 -15.65
C VAL A 186 -32.00 6.83 -16.17
N SER A 187 -32.80 5.99 -16.82
CA SER A 187 -32.42 4.66 -17.32
C SER A 187 -32.62 4.55 -18.83
N PRO A 188 -32.00 3.57 -19.52
CA PRO A 188 -32.35 3.24 -20.89
C PRO A 188 -33.86 3.01 -21.05
N GLY A 189 -34.41 3.46 -22.18
CA GLY A 189 -35.82 3.24 -22.55
C GLY A 189 -35.93 2.72 -23.99
N GLY A 190 -37.12 2.23 -24.37
CA GLY A 190 -37.41 1.92 -25.77
C GLY A 190 -37.69 3.20 -26.59
N PRO A 191 -37.90 3.08 -27.92
CA PRO A 191 -38.27 4.22 -28.76
C PRO A 191 -39.54 4.96 -28.28
N GLU A 192 -40.47 4.24 -27.64
CA GLU A 192 -41.69 4.75 -27.02
C GLU A 192 -41.45 5.61 -25.76
N ASP A 193 -40.35 5.34 -25.04
CA ASP A 193 -39.83 6.20 -23.96
C ASP A 193 -38.92 7.33 -24.49
N GLY A 194 -38.84 7.53 -25.81
CA GLY A 194 -37.86 8.44 -26.41
C GLY A 194 -36.40 8.03 -26.17
N TYR A 195 -36.15 6.73 -25.97
CA TYR A 195 -34.87 6.10 -25.62
C TYR A 195 -34.35 6.34 -24.19
N ALA A 196 -35.06 7.06 -23.30
CA ALA A 196 -34.67 7.18 -21.89
C ALA A 196 -35.88 7.23 -20.94
N LYS A 197 -35.98 6.25 -20.04
CA LYS A 197 -37.08 6.15 -19.07
C LYS A 197 -36.69 6.79 -17.74
N VAL A 198 -37.47 7.79 -17.31
CA VAL A 198 -37.35 8.44 -16.00
C VAL A 198 -38.18 7.68 -14.98
N ARG A 199 -37.52 7.03 -14.02
CA ARG A 199 -38.14 6.17 -13.01
C ARG A 199 -38.11 6.88 -11.66
N ARG A 200 -39.29 7.28 -11.17
CA ARG A 200 -39.48 7.93 -9.86
C ARG A 200 -39.94 6.89 -8.86
N LEU A 201 -39.20 6.73 -7.78
CA LEU A 201 -39.38 5.66 -6.78
C LEU A 201 -39.57 6.28 -5.40
N ASP A 202 -40.47 5.72 -4.60
CA ASP A 202 -40.71 6.08 -3.20
C ASP A 202 -40.89 4.82 -2.34
N GLU A 203 -41.13 4.99 -1.03
CA GLU A 203 -41.30 3.88 -0.08
C GLU A 203 -42.46 2.91 -0.41
N SER A 204 -43.36 3.22 -1.36
CA SER A 204 -44.40 2.29 -1.85
C SER A 204 -43.91 1.36 -2.97
N ASN A 205 -42.84 1.72 -3.70
CA ASN A 205 -42.30 0.90 -4.79
C ASN A 205 -41.13 0.03 -4.30
N SER A 206 -41.28 -1.29 -4.41
CA SER A 206 -40.25 -2.27 -4.04
C SER A 206 -38.91 -2.09 -4.78
N GLU A 207 -38.94 -1.54 -6.01
CA GLU A 207 -37.74 -1.22 -6.80
C GLU A 207 -36.81 -0.22 -6.11
N LEU A 208 -37.32 0.61 -5.18
CA LEU A 208 -36.50 1.50 -4.36
C LEU A 208 -35.42 0.70 -3.60
N ASN A 209 -35.71 -0.53 -3.17
CA ASN A 209 -34.75 -1.36 -2.44
C ASN A 209 -33.65 -1.94 -3.34
N ALA A 210 -33.85 -2.03 -4.65
CA ALA A 210 -32.76 -2.25 -5.60
C ALA A 210 -31.95 -0.95 -5.82
N ALA A 211 -32.63 0.19 -5.93
CA ALA A 211 -32.00 1.46 -6.22
C ALA A 211 -31.18 2.06 -5.05
N LYS A 212 -31.51 1.72 -3.79
CA LYS A 212 -30.77 2.12 -2.58
C LYS A 212 -29.28 1.75 -2.62
N VAL A 213 -28.94 0.59 -3.19
CA VAL A 213 -27.54 0.16 -3.42
C VAL A 213 -27.44 -0.41 -4.84
N SER A 214 -27.18 0.48 -5.81
CA SER A 214 -27.39 0.22 -7.24
C SER A 214 -26.17 -0.24 -8.04
N LEU A 215 -24.96 -0.17 -7.46
CA LEU A 215 -23.66 -0.33 -8.15
C LEU A 215 -23.49 0.52 -9.44
N GLY A 216 -24.35 1.54 -9.64
CA GLY A 216 -24.41 2.31 -10.88
C GLY A 216 -24.90 1.53 -12.12
N VAL A 217 -25.41 0.30 -11.98
CA VAL A 217 -25.84 -0.53 -13.13
C VAL A 217 -27.32 -0.39 -13.50
N LEU A 218 -28.10 0.36 -12.71
CA LEU A 218 -29.53 0.62 -12.95
C LEU A 218 -29.78 1.88 -13.80
N GLY A 219 -28.73 2.60 -14.20
CA GLY A 219 -28.82 3.94 -14.79
C GLY A 219 -28.31 5.03 -13.85
N VAL A 220 -28.60 6.29 -14.19
CA VAL A 220 -28.10 7.47 -13.47
C VAL A 220 -29.11 7.91 -12.43
N ILE A 221 -28.79 7.81 -11.14
CA ILE A 221 -29.56 8.49 -10.09
C ILE A 221 -29.43 9.99 -10.34
N SER A 222 -30.54 10.70 -10.56
CA SER A 222 -30.57 12.15 -10.78
C SER A 222 -30.85 12.91 -9.49
N LYS A 223 -31.88 12.48 -8.74
CA LYS A 223 -32.42 13.15 -7.55
C LYS A 223 -32.66 12.15 -6.42
N VAL A 224 -32.53 12.59 -5.16
CA VAL A 224 -32.68 11.78 -3.94
C VAL A 224 -33.36 12.61 -2.86
N THR A 225 -34.40 12.05 -2.23
CA THR A 225 -35.03 12.59 -1.02
C THR A 225 -34.63 11.78 0.19
N LEU A 226 -33.98 12.43 1.15
CA LEU A 226 -33.50 11.84 2.41
C LEU A 226 -34.36 12.28 3.59
N GLN A 227 -34.65 11.35 4.50
CA GLN A 227 -35.27 11.62 5.79
C GLN A 227 -34.23 12.10 6.80
N LEU A 228 -34.45 13.27 7.38
CA LEU A 228 -33.60 13.88 8.41
C LEU A 228 -34.24 13.75 9.80
N GLN A 229 -33.50 14.20 10.81
CA GLN A 229 -33.93 14.40 12.20
C GLN A 229 -33.69 15.87 12.61
N PRO A 230 -34.28 16.37 13.71
CA PRO A 230 -33.88 17.65 14.31
C PRO A 230 -32.40 17.66 14.70
N LEU A 231 -31.71 18.79 14.53
CA LEU A 231 -30.29 18.92 14.85
C LEU A 231 -30.01 18.72 16.35
N PHE A 232 -29.07 17.84 16.66
CA PHE A 232 -28.76 17.39 18.01
C PHE A 232 -27.27 17.50 18.33
N LYS A 233 -26.91 17.33 19.61
CA LYS A 233 -25.51 17.29 20.08
C LYS A 233 -25.07 15.86 20.40
N ARG A 234 -23.77 15.62 20.30
CA ARG A 234 -23.09 14.39 20.73
C ARG A 234 -22.02 14.69 21.77
N SER A 235 -21.68 13.68 22.56
CA SER A 235 -20.62 13.67 23.58
C SER A 235 -19.65 12.55 23.26
N ILE A 236 -18.40 12.90 22.91
CA ILE A 236 -17.39 11.95 22.45
C ILE A 236 -16.24 11.82 23.45
N THR A 237 -15.92 10.57 23.82
CA THR A 237 -14.79 10.19 24.68
C THR A 237 -14.10 8.96 24.10
N TYR A 238 -12.77 9.01 23.96
CA TYR A 238 -11.98 7.82 23.62
C TYR A 238 -11.42 7.15 24.88
N VAL A 239 -11.56 5.82 24.98
CA VAL A 239 -11.06 5.01 26.10
C VAL A 239 -10.13 3.92 25.58
N VAL A 240 -8.89 3.91 26.05
CA VAL A 240 -7.89 2.89 25.71
C VAL A 240 -8.02 1.70 26.66
N LYS A 241 -8.04 0.47 26.12
CA LYS A 241 -8.00 -0.79 26.87
C LYS A 241 -7.00 -1.76 26.25
N ASN A 242 -6.65 -2.81 27.00
CA ASN A 242 -6.07 -4.02 26.42
C ASN A 242 -7.16 -4.81 25.64
N ASP A 243 -6.76 -5.54 24.60
CA ASP A 243 -7.68 -6.20 23.66
C ASP A 243 -8.04 -7.66 24.03
N LYS A 244 -7.54 -8.21 25.15
CA LYS A 244 -7.84 -9.59 25.59
C LYS A 244 -9.34 -9.87 25.77
N GLY A 245 -10.15 -8.84 26.04
CA GLY A 245 -11.62 -8.93 26.14
C GLY A 245 -12.38 -8.45 24.89
N LEU A 246 -11.68 -8.05 23.81
CA LEU A 246 -12.28 -7.35 22.66
C LEU A 246 -13.40 -8.15 21.99
N GLY A 247 -13.25 -9.47 21.83
CA GLY A 247 -14.28 -10.31 21.20
C GLY A 247 -15.64 -10.28 21.92
N ASP A 248 -15.64 -10.17 23.26
CA ASP A 248 -16.85 -10.04 24.07
C ASP A 248 -17.38 -8.61 24.10
N GLU A 249 -16.50 -7.62 24.28
CA GLU A 249 -16.90 -6.21 24.30
C GLU A 249 -17.48 -5.76 22.96
N ALA A 250 -16.81 -6.08 21.85
CA ALA A 250 -17.23 -5.72 20.50
C ALA A 250 -18.64 -6.24 20.15
N SER A 251 -19.01 -7.43 20.65
CA SER A 251 -20.36 -8.00 20.42
C SER A 251 -21.50 -7.14 20.97
N SER A 252 -21.22 -6.25 21.93
CA SER A 252 -22.23 -5.50 22.69
C SER A 252 -22.01 -3.98 22.76
N PHE A 253 -20.83 -3.46 22.43
CA PHE A 253 -20.50 -2.04 22.60
C PHE A 253 -21.36 -1.12 21.70
N GLY A 254 -21.65 -1.52 20.46
CA GLY A 254 -22.58 -0.81 19.55
C GLY A 254 -24.05 -0.80 19.98
N LEU A 255 -24.45 -1.60 20.96
CA LEU A 255 -25.78 -1.53 21.61
C LEU A 255 -25.80 -0.60 22.82
N LYS A 256 -24.62 -0.24 23.35
CA LYS A 256 -24.48 0.61 24.55
C LYS A 256 -24.34 2.09 24.21
N HIS A 257 -23.73 2.41 23.06
CA HIS A 257 -23.49 3.78 22.62
C HIS A 257 -23.98 4.01 21.19
N GLU A 258 -24.64 5.14 20.92
CA GLU A 258 -25.36 5.36 19.65
C GLU A 258 -24.43 5.44 18.44
N PHE A 259 -23.23 6.03 18.57
CA PHE A 259 -22.28 6.25 17.47
C PHE A 259 -20.94 5.52 17.71
N ALA A 260 -20.95 4.44 18.50
CA ALA A 260 -19.78 3.66 18.86
C ALA A 260 -18.91 3.24 17.67
N ASP A 261 -17.58 3.27 17.82
CA ASP A 261 -16.64 2.46 17.05
C ASP A 261 -15.43 2.05 17.90
N ILE A 262 -14.59 1.17 17.36
CA ILE A 262 -13.36 0.71 18.03
C ILE A 262 -12.21 0.76 17.02
N SER A 263 -11.10 1.40 17.37
CA SER A 263 -9.83 1.26 16.63
C SER A 263 -8.96 0.22 17.35
N TRP A 264 -8.68 -0.90 16.67
CA TRP A 264 -7.93 -2.02 17.21
C TRP A 264 -6.50 -2.04 16.67
N TYR A 265 -5.54 -2.16 17.58
CA TYR A 265 -4.10 -2.24 17.34
C TYR A 265 -3.63 -3.60 17.93
N PRO A 266 -3.69 -4.68 17.13
CA PRO A 266 -3.50 -6.05 17.65
C PRO A 266 -2.07 -6.34 18.10
N SER A 267 -1.07 -5.86 17.36
CA SER A 267 0.35 -6.01 17.70
C SER A 267 0.76 -5.16 18.91
N GLN A 268 -0.03 -4.14 19.25
CA GLN A 268 0.06 -3.40 20.52
C GLN A 268 -0.82 -3.97 21.64
N HIS A 269 -1.54 -5.08 21.40
CA HIS A 269 -2.54 -5.67 22.32
C HIS A 269 -3.52 -4.62 22.89
N LYS A 270 -4.01 -3.72 22.02
CA LYS A 270 -4.68 -2.48 22.43
C LYS A 270 -5.93 -2.23 21.58
N ALA A 271 -7.04 -1.90 22.23
CA ALA A 271 -8.26 -1.44 21.59
C ALA A 271 -8.67 -0.06 22.15
N VAL A 272 -9.03 0.86 21.26
CA VAL A 272 -9.45 2.23 21.61
C VAL A 272 -10.91 2.39 21.24
N TYR A 273 -11.76 2.46 22.26
CA TYR A 273 -13.21 2.51 22.16
C TYR A 273 -13.68 3.96 22.09
N ARG A 274 -14.48 4.32 21.09
CA ARG A 274 -15.17 5.62 21.04
C ARG A 274 -16.54 5.50 21.71
N ILE A 275 -16.62 5.99 22.95
CA ILE A 275 -17.88 6.27 23.63
C ILE A 275 -18.45 7.54 22.99
N ASP A 276 -19.59 7.43 22.32
CA ASP A 276 -20.11 8.48 21.45
C ASP A 276 -21.65 8.43 21.43
N ASP A 277 -22.25 9.36 22.16
CA ASP A 277 -23.68 9.34 22.47
C ASP A 277 -24.37 10.67 22.18
N ARG A 278 -25.62 10.59 21.74
CA ARG A 278 -26.54 11.72 21.62
C ARG A 278 -26.86 12.28 23.00
N ILE A 279 -26.82 13.60 23.11
CA ILE A 279 -27.15 14.34 24.34
C ILE A 279 -28.14 15.46 24.04
N SER A 280 -28.65 16.11 25.09
CA SER A 280 -29.48 17.30 24.97
C SER A 280 -28.77 18.40 24.17
N SER A 281 -29.48 19.01 23.22
CA SER A 281 -29.00 20.18 22.45
C SER A 281 -28.65 21.37 23.34
N ASN A 282 -29.28 21.47 24.52
CA ASN A 282 -29.05 22.51 25.51
C ASN A 282 -27.70 22.36 26.25
N THR A 283 -27.03 21.20 26.19
CA THR A 283 -25.74 21.01 26.86
C THR A 283 -24.66 21.88 26.21
N SER A 284 -23.86 22.58 27.01
CA SER A 284 -22.79 23.45 26.52
C SER A 284 -21.67 22.68 25.81
N GLY A 285 -21.03 23.31 24.82
CA GLY A 285 -19.97 22.73 24.00
C GLY A 285 -20.09 23.11 22.52
N ASN A 286 -18.94 23.35 21.88
CA ASN A 286 -18.79 23.73 20.47
C ASN A 286 -17.77 22.82 19.74
N GLY A 287 -17.78 21.53 20.09
CA GLY A 287 -16.83 20.55 19.61
C GLY A 287 -16.78 20.45 18.09
N LEU A 288 -15.62 20.07 17.58
CA LEU A 288 -15.34 19.77 16.17
C LEU A 288 -14.51 18.50 16.11
N TYR A 289 -14.85 17.60 15.19
CA TYR A 289 -14.05 16.43 14.86
C TYR A 289 -13.50 16.62 13.45
N ASP A 290 -12.24 17.02 13.35
CA ASP A 290 -11.55 17.07 12.06
C ASP A 290 -10.48 15.99 12.01
N ILE A 291 -10.85 14.83 11.47
CA ILE A 291 -10.05 13.60 11.45
C ILE A 291 -8.72 13.87 10.73
N ILE A 292 -7.62 13.55 11.41
CA ILE A 292 -6.26 13.91 10.99
C ILE A 292 -5.92 13.36 9.60
N GLN A 293 -6.33 12.13 9.31
CA GLN A 293 -6.14 11.47 8.02
C GLN A 293 -6.82 12.21 6.86
N PHE A 294 -7.81 13.08 7.10
CA PHE A 294 -8.53 13.81 6.06
C PHE A 294 -8.17 15.32 6.00
N ARG A 295 -7.09 15.73 6.69
CA ARG A 295 -6.56 17.10 6.68
C ARG A 295 -5.57 17.31 5.52
N SER A 296 -5.42 18.56 5.07
CA SER A 296 -4.33 18.88 4.13
C SER A 296 -2.98 18.67 4.79
N THR A 297 -2.05 18.00 4.10
CA THR A 297 -0.74 17.61 4.61
C THR A 297 0.35 18.02 3.64
N LEU A 298 1.49 18.52 4.15
CA LEU A 298 2.65 18.94 3.35
C LEU A 298 3.17 17.81 2.47
N SER A 299 3.25 18.05 1.16
CA SER A 299 3.67 17.06 0.15
C SER A 299 5.09 16.54 0.37
N VAL A 300 5.98 17.38 0.92
CA VAL A 300 7.34 16.97 1.33
C VAL A 300 7.30 16.01 2.54
N GLY A 301 6.39 16.26 3.49
CA GLY A 301 6.18 15.37 4.64
C GLY A 301 5.64 14.01 4.22
N LEU A 302 4.63 14.00 3.34
CA LEU A 302 4.09 12.78 2.73
C LEU A 302 5.19 12.00 2.00
N ALA A 303 6.00 12.68 1.17
CA ALA A 303 7.10 12.06 0.43
C ALA A 303 8.16 11.43 1.36
N LEU A 304 8.46 12.05 2.50
CA LEU A 304 9.40 11.52 3.50
C LEU A 304 8.83 10.29 4.23
N VAL A 305 7.56 10.36 4.68
CA VAL A 305 6.87 9.22 5.30
C VAL A 305 6.81 8.04 4.34
N ARG A 306 6.37 8.28 3.09
CA ARG A 306 6.25 7.24 2.07
C ARG A 306 7.59 6.64 1.67
N THR A 307 8.66 7.45 1.58
CA THR A 307 10.01 6.92 1.31
C THR A 307 10.55 6.11 2.49
N THR A 308 10.20 6.49 3.73
CA THR A 308 10.57 5.71 4.93
C THR A 308 9.87 4.35 4.93
N GLU A 309 8.59 4.31 4.58
CA GLU A 309 7.80 3.08 4.44
C GLU A 309 8.34 2.17 3.31
N GLU A 310 8.60 2.71 2.11
CA GLU A 310 9.17 1.95 0.99
C GLU A 310 10.56 1.37 1.32
N ASN A 311 11.37 2.08 2.13
CA ASN A 311 12.63 1.57 2.68
C ASN A 311 12.41 0.50 3.76
N GLN A 312 11.33 0.57 4.55
CA GLN A 312 11.00 -0.47 5.54
C GLN A 312 10.54 -1.77 4.84
N GLU A 313 9.68 -1.66 3.82
CA GLU A 313 9.22 -2.80 3.01
C GLU A 313 10.38 -3.49 2.30
N SER A 314 11.19 -2.75 1.55
CA SER A 314 12.31 -3.30 0.76
C SER A 314 13.47 -3.88 1.59
N LEU A 315 13.53 -3.57 2.89
CA LEU A 315 14.47 -4.16 3.85
C LEU A 315 13.84 -5.23 4.76
N GLY A 316 12.54 -5.56 4.60
CA GLY A 316 11.83 -6.47 5.51
C GLY A 316 11.79 -6.00 6.97
N ASN A 317 11.84 -4.68 7.20
CA ASN A 317 12.10 -4.08 8.51
C ASN A 317 10.83 -3.99 9.38
N ALA A 318 10.38 -5.16 9.86
CA ALA A 318 9.23 -5.32 10.75
C ALA A 318 9.35 -4.46 12.02
N GLU A 319 10.53 -4.40 12.65
CA GLU A 319 10.73 -3.58 13.86
C GLU A 319 10.58 -2.08 13.57
N GLY A 320 11.12 -1.61 12.44
CA GLY A 320 10.91 -0.25 11.95
C GLY A 320 9.43 0.08 11.78
N LYS A 321 8.66 -0.81 11.17
CA LYS A 321 7.20 -0.65 11.08
C LYS A 321 6.52 -0.66 12.45
N CYS A 322 6.90 -1.53 13.38
CA CYS A 322 6.36 -1.55 14.75
C CYS A 322 6.73 -0.32 15.60
N ILE A 323 7.85 0.35 15.30
CA ILE A 323 8.22 1.63 15.89
C ILE A 323 7.35 2.75 15.28
N SER A 324 7.24 2.80 13.95
CA SER A 324 6.37 3.76 13.25
C SER A 324 4.89 3.61 13.65
N ALA A 325 4.39 2.39 13.80
CA ALA A 325 3.04 2.08 14.28
C ALA A 325 2.77 2.64 15.69
N ARG A 326 3.66 2.35 16.65
CA ARG A 326 3.58 2.89 18.01
C ARG A 326 3.65 4.42 18.03
N LEU A 327 4.43 5.03 17.12
CA LEU A 327 4.45 6.48 16.93
C LEU A 327 3.09 6.98 16.41
N THR A 328 2.55 6.42 15.33
CA THR A 328 1.22 6.78 14.78
C THR A 328 0.12 6.67 15.86
N THR A 329 0.00 5.54 16.55
CA THR A 329 -1.00 5.36 17.62
C THR A 329 -0.82 6.37 18.74
N THR A 330 0.42 6.68 19.14
CA THR A 330 0.72 7.69 20.16
C THR A 330 0.34 9.10 19.70
N THR A 331 0.69 9.48 18.46
CA THR A 331 0.34 10.77 17.86
C THR A 331 -1.16 10.95 17.75
N LEU A 332 -1.91 9.93 17.32
CA LEU A 332 -3.37 10.00 17.22
C LEU A 332 -4.03 10.12 18.60
N LEU A 333 -3.53 9.38 19.61
CA LEU A 333 -4.03 9.51 20.99
C LEU A 333 -3.75 10.89 21.60
N THR A 334 -2.52 11.42 21.47
CA THR A 334 -2.15 12.74 22.04
C THR A 334 -2.81 13.92 21.33
N SER A 335 -3.18 13.76 20.07
CA SER A 335 -3.95 14.73 19.28
C SER A 335 -5.47 14.48 19.30
N ALA A 336 -5.96 13.58 20.16
CA ALA A 336 -7.37 13.23 20.33
C ALA A 336 -8.09 12.82 19.02
N TYR A 337 -7.37 12.17 18.10
CA TYR A 337 -7.79 11.83 16.73
C TYR A 337 -8.23 13.04 15.88
N GLY A 338 -7.91 14.27 16.32
CA GLY A 338 -8.34 15.50 15.68
C GLY A 338 -9.63 16.11 16.25
N LEU A 339 -10.12 15.62 17.40
CA LEU A 339 -11.17 16.29 18.17
C LEU A 339 -10.66 17.58 18.83
N THR A 340 -11.53 18.59 18.90
CA THR A 340 -11.32 19.82 19.68
C THR A 340 -12.61 20.21 20.39
N ASN A 341 -12.51 20.83 21.57
CA ASN A 341 -13.68 21.15 22.41
C ASN A 341 -14.41 22.43 21.97
N ASN A 342 -13.72 23.30 21.21
CA ASN A 342 -14.19 24.61 20.78
C ASN A 342 -14.00 24.89 19.28
N GLY A 343 -13.41 23.97 18.51
CA GLY A 343 -13.00 24.17 17.12
C GLY A 343 -11.56 24.67 16.92
N ILE A 344 -10.78 24.86 17.99
CA ILE A 344 -9.41 25.38 17.96
C ILE A 344 -8.44 24.42 18.66
N GLY A 345 -8.79 23.90 19.84
CA GLY A 345 -7.91 23.04 20.64
C GLY A 345 -8.64 21.95 21.42
N PHE A 346 -7.92 20.89 21.73
CA PHE A 346 -8.37 19.84 22.65
C PHE A 346 -8.03 20.24 24.10
N THR A 347 -9.02 20.14 24.99
CA THR A 347 -8.88 20.45 26.42
C THR A 347 -9.26 19.28 27.33
N GLY A 348 -9.64 18.12 26.76
CA GLY A 348 -10.05 16.93 27.49
C GLY A 348 -11.37 16.33 26.97
N TYR A 349 -11.69 15.11 27.43
CA TYR A 349 -12.98 14.47 27.18
C TYR A 349 -13.98 14.76 28.32
N PRO A 350 -15.30 14.76 28.07
CA PRO A 350 -15.94 14.57 26.77
C PRO A 350 -15.84 15.80 25.86
N VAL A 351 -15.71 15.55 24.55
CA VAL A 351 -15.84 16.59 23.51
C VAL A 351 -17.30 16.68 23.11
N ILE A 352 -17.94 17.80 23.45
CA ILE A 352 -19.38 18.03 23.22
C ILE A 352 -19.57 19.04 22.09
N GLY A 353 -20.37 18.69 21.08
CA GLY A 353 -20.66 19.54 19.92
C GLY A 353 -21.90 19.10 19.14
N TYR A 354 -22.31 19.89 18.15
CA TYR A 354 -23.42 19.53 17.26
C TYR A 354 -23.02 18.41 16.29
N HIS A 355 -23.96 17.51 15.97
CA HIS A 355 -23.72 16.33 15.14
C HIS A 355 -23.09 16.65 13.78
N ASN A 356 -23.50 17.74 13.13
CA ASN A 356 -22.94 18.20 11.86
C ASN A 356 -21.44 18.57 11.91
N ARG A 357 -20.91 18.85 13.11
CA ARG A 357 -19.48 19.12 13.38
C ARG A 357 -18.71 17.88 13.86
N LEU A 358 -19.40 16.75 14.05
CA LEU A 358 -18.87 15.54 14.68
C LEU A 358 -19.14 14.25 13.87
N GLN A 359 -19.84 14.32 12.73
CA GLN A 359 -20.23 13.14 11.93
C GLN A 359 -19.25 12.79 10.80
N SER A 360 -18.61 13.79 10.19
CA SER A 360 -17.73 13.64 9.03
C SER A 360 -16.75 14.81 8.96
N SER A 361 -15.58 14.63 8.35
CA SER A 361 -14.65 15.71 8.00
C SER A 361 -13.96 15.47 6.65
N GLY A 362 -13.01 16.34 6.30
CA GLY A 362 -12.29 16.32 5.02
C GLY A 362 -11.79 17.69 4.63
N THR A 363 -11.07 18.36 5.54
CA THR A 363 -10.57 19.73 5.34
C THR A 363 -9.51 19.84 4.24
N CYS A 364 -8.91 18.72 3.79
CA CYS A 364 -8.12 18.67 2.56
C CYS A 364 -8.92 18.97 1.27
N LEU A 365 -10.26 19.03 1.34
CA LEU A 365 -11.15 19.47 0.25
C LEU A 365 -11.61 20.94 0.39
N ASP A 366 -11.44 21.52 1.56
CA ASP A 366 -11.81 22.92 1.89
C ASP A 366 -10.64 23.89 1.57
N SER A 367 -9.64 23.32 0.91
CA SER A 367 -8.29 23.77 0.66
C SER A 367 -8.21 24.55 -0.67
N PRO A 368 -7.66 25.78 -0.71
CA PRO A 368 -7.57 26.59 -1.94
C PRO A 368 -6.22 26.41 -2.65
N GLU A 369 -6.21 26.11 -3.95
CA GLU A 369 -5.02 25.77 -4.78
C GLU A 369 -3.68 26.43 -4.40
N ASP A 370 -2.63 25.62 -4.16
CA ASP A 370 -1.28 26.02 -3.71
C ASP A 370 -0.12 25.53 -4.58
N ALA A 371 -0.41 24.92 -5.74
CA ALA A 371 0.55 24.22 -6.59
C ALA A 371 1.24 23.00 -5.91
N LEU A 372 0.45 22.22 -5.15
CA LEU A 372 0.84 20.96 -4.50
C LEU A 372 1.86 21.11 -3.36
N ILE A 373 1.88 22.24 -2.65
CA ILE A 373 2.67 22.39 -1.41
C ILE A 373 2.07 21.52 -0.30
N THR A 374 0.74 21.44 -0.24
CA THR A 374 -0.06 20.57 0.62
C THR A 374 -1.24 19.96 -0.14
N VAL A 375 -1.63 18.73 0.21
CA VAL A 375 -2.69 17.96 -0.45
C VAL A 375 -3.44 17.04 0.52
N CYS A 376 -4.54 16.41 0.07
CA CYS A 376 -5.04 15.19 0.73
C CYS A 376 -3.94 14.10 0.72
N PRO A 377 -3.73 13.32 1.81
CA PRO A 377 -2.60 12.39 1.91
C PRO A 377 -2.44 11.38 0.76
N TRP A 378 -3.55 10.96 0.15
CA TRP A 378 -3.62 9.98 -0.94
C TRP A 378 -3.62 10.60 -2.36
N ASP A 379 -3.34 11.89 -2.52
CA ASP A 379 -3.39 12.54 -3.84
C ASP A 379 -2.30 11.99 -4.79
N PRO A 380 -2.69 11.43 -5.96
CA PRO A 380 -1.75 10.72 -6.84
C PRO A 380 -0.76 11.65 -7.56
N ARG A 381 -0.92 12.99 -7.47
CA ARG A 381 0.01 13.97 -8.08
C ARG A 381 1.30 14.13 -7.29
N VAL A 382 1.38 13.61 -6.05
CA VAL A 382 2.58 13.66 -5.20
C VAL A 382 3.04 12.26 -4.78
N LYS A 383 4.18 12.15 -4.08
CA LYS A 383 4.58 10.88 -3.45
C LYS A 383 3.85 10.70 -2.11
N GLY A 384 2.52 10.54 -2.21
CA GLY A 384 1.59 10.40 -1.09
C GLY A 384 1.45 8.99 -0.53
N GLU A 385 0.44 8.81 0.30
CA GLU A 385 -0.08 7.50 0.69
C GLU A 385 -0.54 6.74 -0.57
N TYR A 386 -0.18 5.46 -0.66
CA TYR A 386 -0.61 4.59 -1.76
C TYR A 386 -0.82 3.18 -1.22
N PHE A 387 -2.09 2.80 -1.12
CA PHE A 387 -2.57 1.70 -0.28
C PHE A 387 -3.60 0.81 -0.99
N LEU A 388 -3.83 -0.38 -0.43
CA LEU A 388 -5.07 -1.13 -0.59
C LEU A 388 -5.95 -0.90 0.65
N GLN A 389 -7.25 -1.11 0.48
CA GLN A 389 -8.18 -1.15 1.60
C GLN A 389 -9.15 -2.30 1.44
N THR A 390 -9.22 -3.13 2.46
CA THR A 390 -10.16 -4.24 2.58
C THR A 390 -11.18 -3.87 3.64
N THR A 391 -12.47 -4.09 3.36
CA THR A 391 -13.56 -3.88 4.31
C THR A 391 -14.62 -4.95 4.13
N PHE A 392 -14.88 -5.72 5.17
CA PHE A 392 -15.87 -6.81 5.20
C PHE A 392 -16.72 -6.80 6.48
N SER A 393 -17.95 -7.29 6.39
CA SER A 393 -18.89 -7.41 7.52
C SER A 393 -18.88 -8.80 8.14
N ILE A 394 -18.65 -8.88 9.46
CA ILE A 394 -18.82 -10.10 10.26
C ILE A 394 -20.09 -9.95 11.12
N SER A 395 -20.96 -10.96 11.08
CA SER A 395 -22.16 -11.02 11.94
C SER A 395 -21.80 -10.94 13.42
N LEU A 396 -22.58 -10.18 14.21
CA LEU A 396 -22.43 -10.11 15.67
C LEU A 396 -22.49 -11.50 16.35
N SER A 397 -23.12 -12.48 15.70
CA SER A 397 -23.21 -13.87 16.19
C SER A 397 -21.88 -14.64 16.19
N VAL A 398 -20.94 -14.29 15.31
CA VAL A 398 -19.64 -14.99 15.15
C VAL A 398 -18.42 -14.10 15.29
N VAL A 399 -18.60 -12.78 15.41
CA VAL A 399 -17.50 -11.79 15.43
C VAL A 399 -16.45 -12.04 16.53
N LYS A 400 -16.88 -12.55 17.69
CA LYS A 400 -15.97 -12.98 18.77
C LYS A 400 -14.95 -14.02 18.30
N ASN A 401 -15.40 -15.01 17.51
CA ASN A 401 -14.58 -16.11 17.05
C ASN A 401 -13.57 -15.64 15.99
N PHE A 402 -14.01 -14.74 15.09
CA PHE A 402 -13.12 -14.10 14.11
C PHE A 402 -12.01 -13.29 14.79
N ILE A 403 -12.36 -12.44 15.76
CA ILE A 403 -11.39 -11.66 16.55
C ILE A 403 -10.38 -12.59 17.25
N GLN A 404 -10.84 -13.72 17.81
CA GLN A 404 -9.97 -14.71 18.45
C GLN A 404 -9.02 -15.41 17.46
N ASP A 405 -9.42 -15.66 16.21
CA ASP A 405 -8.52 -16.21 15.19
C ASP A 405 -7.47 -15.19 14.73
N VAL A 406 -7.86 -13.93 14.54
CA VAL A 406 -6.90 -12.85 14.25
C VAL A 406 -5.91 -12.68 15.42
N GLN A 407 -6.37 -12.79 16.68
CA GLN A 407 -5.48 -12.82 17.85
C GLN A 407 -4.55 -14.04 17.88
N ARG A 408 -4.95 -15.20 17.33
CA ARG A 408 -4.05 -16.36 17.17
C ARG A 408 -2.96 -16.10 16.14
N LEU A 409 -3.28 -15.48 15.00
CA LEU A 409 -2.29 -15.08 14.00
C LEU A 409 -1.27 -14.10 14.58
N VAL A 410 -1.72 -13.10 15.35
CA VAL A 410 -0.84 -12.17 16.08
C VAL A 410 0.02 -12.89 17.14
N ASN A 411 -0.50 -13.93 17.80
CA ASN A 411 0.32 -14.71 18.73
C ASN A 411 1.37 -15.61 18.04
N LEU A 412 1.20 -15.91 16.74
CA LEU A 412 2.19 -16.65 15.93
C LEU A 412 3.27 -15.71 15.38
N GLU A 413 2.90 -14.52 14.91
CA GLU A 413 3.83 -13.45 14.50
C GLU A 413 3.37 -12.10 15.05
N PRO A 414 3.86 -11.70 16.24
CA PRO A 414 3.45 -10.47 16.92
C PRO A 414 3.68 -9.19 16.13
N LYS A 415 4.60 -9.19 15.15
CA LYS A 415 4.92 -8.02 14.33
C LYS A 415 4.07 -7.89 13.07
N ALA A 416 3.29 -8.92 12.72
CA ALA A 416 2.52 -8.98 11.48
C ALA A 416 1.66 -7.74 11.24
N LEU A 417 0.87 -7.35 12.24
CA LEU A 417 -0.15 -6.32 12.07
C LEU A 417 0.35 -4.90 12.41
N CYS A 418 1.64 -4.73 12.75
CA CYS A 418 2.29 -3.43 12.77
C CYS A 418 2.16 -2.70 11.43
N VAL A 419 2.06 -3.43 10.31
CA VAL A 419 1.86 -2.87 8.96
C VAL A 419 0.48 -2.20 8.82
N LEU A 420 -0.53 -2.66 9.56
CA LEU A 420 -1.87 -2.05 9.62
C LEU A 420 -1.90 -0.87 10.58
N GLU A 421 -1.21 -1.00 11.72
CA GLU A 421 -1.18 0.02 12.77
C GLU A 421 -0.51 1.34 12.32
N GLN A 422 0.38 1.29 11.32
CA GLN A 422 0.86 2.48 10.60
C GLN A 422 -0.29 3.30 9.97
N TYR A 423 -1.38 2.65 9.57
CA TYR A 423 -2.59 3.22 8.94
C TYR A 423 -3.79 3.31 9.90
N ASN A 424 -3.54 3.53 11.21
CA ASN A 424 -4.53 3.52 12.29
C ASN A 424 -5.12 2.14 12.67
N GLY A 425 -4.54 1.04 12.19
CA GLY A 425 -4.92 -0.31 12.59
C GLY A 425 -6.23 -0.77 11.95
N ILE A 426 -6.98 -1.60 12.67
CA ILE A 426 -8.24 -2.18 12.22
C ILE A 426 -9.39 -1.35 12.81
N LEU A 427 -10.14 -0.64 11.98
CA LEU A 427 -11.28 0.17 12.40
C LEU A 427 -12.56 -0.67 12.33
N MET A 428 -13.21 -0.86 13.48
CA MET A 428 -14.40 -1.69 13.66
C MET A 428 -15.65 -0.81 13.79
N ARG A 429 -16.55 -0.85 12.80
CA ARG A 429 -17.76 -0.02 12.73
C ARG A 429 -19.03 -0.86 12.69
N TYR A 430 -20.04 -0.46 13.44
CA TYR A 430 -21.32 -1.16 13.54
C TYR A 430 -22.24 -0.84 12.36
N VAL A 431 -22.85 -1.87 11.78
CA VAL A 431 -23.80 -1.73 10.68
C VAL A 431 -25.01 -2.63 10.93
N LYS A 432 -26.20 -2.08 10.65
CA LYS A 432 -27.47 -2.79 10.83
C LYS A 432 -27.87 -3.56 9.57
N ALA A 433 -28.71 -4.58 9.74
CA ALA A 433 -29.41 -5.20 8.62
C ALA A 433 -30.17 -4.12 7.80
N SER A 434 -30.08 -4.19 6.48
CA SER A 434 -30.53 -3.14 5.57
C SER A 434 -31.74 -3.57 4.75
N SER A 435 -32.57 -2.61 4.35
CA SER A 435 -33.69 -2.84 3.43
C SER A 435 -33.25 -3.03 1.97
N ALA A 436 -32.02 -2.60 1.61
CA ALA A 436 -31.52 -2.66 0.25
C ALA A 436 -31.17 -4.10 -0.17
N TYR A 437 -31.47 -4.46 -1.43
CA TYR A 437 -31.26 -5.82 -1.93
C TYR A 437 -29.78 -6.24 -2.00
N LEU A 438 -28.87 -5.28 -2.20
CA LEU A 438 -27.41 -5.45 -2.08
C LEU A 438 -26.83 -4.87 -0.78
N GLY A 439 -27.68 -4.63 0.24
CA GLY A 439 -27.27 -4.15 1.55
C GLY A 439 -26.79 -5.25 2.51
N LYS A 440 -26.42 -4.86 3.74
CA LYS A 440 -26.05 -5.82 4.80
C LYS A 440 -27.26 -6.70 5.18
N GLN A 441 -27.03 -7.99 5.39
CA GLN A 441 -28.10 -9.00 5.53
C GLN A 441 -28.53 -9.30 6.97
N GLU A 442 -27.82 -8.73 7.95
CA GLU A 442 -27.98 -8.88 9.40
C GLU A 442 -27.18 -7.78 10.13
N ASP A 443 -27.32 -7.68 11.45
CA ASP A 443 -26.56 -6.73 12.29
C ASP A 443 -25.12 -7.25 12.50
N ALA A 444 -24.14 -6.40 12.20
CA ALA A 444 -22.76 -6.80 11.96
C ALA A 444 -21.74 -5.73 12.41
N ILE A 445 -20.46 -6.11 12.41
CA ILE A 445 -19.31 -5.20 12.48
C ILE A 445 -18.59 -5.25 11.13
N ASP A 446 -18.46 -4.10 10.48
CA ASP A 446 -17.54 -3.89 9.36
C ASP A 446 -16.13 -3.64 9.91
N PHE A 447 -15.16 -4.41 9.42
CA PHE A 447 -13.74 -4.27 9.73
C PHE A 447 -13.05 -3.57 8.56
N ASP A 448 -12.70 -2.29 8.71
CA ASP A 448 -11.89 -1.55 7.73
C ASP A 448 -10.39 -1.76 8.02
N ILE A 449 -9.67 -2.25 7.01
CA ILE A 449 -8.24 -2.54 7.04
C ILE A 449 -7.58 -1.76 5.90
N THR A 450 -6.70 -0.80 6.22
CA THR A 450 -5.95 0.00 5.23
C THR A 450 -4.46 -0.34 5.35
N TYR A 451 -3.76 -0.55 4.24
CA TYR A 451 -2.41 -1.10 4.26
C TYR A 451 -1.61 -0.80 2.99
N TYR A 452 -0.27 -0.84 3.10
CA TYR A 452 0.67 -0.54 2.02
C TYR A 452 0.33 -1.23 0.69
N ARG A 453 0.48 -0.50 -0.42
CA ARG A 453 0.54 -1.06 -1.78
C ARG A 453 1.87 -0.68 -2.41
N SER A 454 2.57 -1.66 -2.98
CA SER A 454 3.79 -1.40 -3.76
C SER A 454 3.47 -0.61 -5.03
N LYS A 455 4.37 0.25 -5.52
CA LYS A 455 4.22 0.83 -6.87
C LYS A 455 4.60 -0.15 -7.99
N ASP A 456 5.37 -1.19 -7.68
CA ASP A 456 5.62 -2.34 -8.56
C ASP A 456 4.67 -3.51 -8.22
N PRO A 457 3.82 -4.01 -9.14
CA PRO A 457 2.93 -5.15 -8.88
C PRO A 457 3.65 -6.49 -8.65
N MET A 458 4.94 -6.60 -8.96
CA MET A 458 5.73 -7.82 -8.75
C MET A 458 6.57 -7.81 -7.46
N THR A 459 6.42 -6.78 -6.62
CA THR A 459 7.08 -6.69 -5.31
C THR A 459 6.07 -7.09 -4.22
N PRO A 460 6.25 -8.25 -3.55
CA PRO A 460 5.42 -8.64 -2.41
C PRO A 460 5.65 -7.72 -1.21
N ARG A 461 4.71 -7.74 -0.27
CA ARG A 461 4.64 -6.83 0.88
C ARG A 461 4.94 -7.56 2.18
N LEU A 462 5.44 -6.83 3.17
CA LEU A 462 5.81 -7.44 4.45
C LEU A 462 4.56 -7.96 5.19
N TYR A 463 4.53 -9.27 5.48
CA TYR A 463 3.40 -10.01 6.07
C TYR A 463 2.11 -10.04 5.23
N GLU A 464 2.24 -9.97 3.90
CA GLU A 464 1.13 -10.07 2.95
C GLU A 464 0.31 -11.37 3.11
N ASP A 465 0.99 -12.49 3.38
CA ASP A 465 0.41 -13.80 3.68
C ASP A 465 -0.56 -13.77 4.87
N ILE A 466 -0.19 -13.10 5.96
CA ILE A 466 -1.02 -12.98 7.16
C ILE A 466 -2.21 -12.04 6.92
N LEU A 467 -2.05 -11.00 6.10
CA LEU A 467 -3.16 -10.12 5.72
C LEU A 467 -4.16 -10.84 4.79
N GLU A 468 -3.66 -11.60 3.81
CA GLU A 468 -4.50 -12.43 2.96
C GLU A 468 -5.24 -13.52 3.75
N GLU A 469 -4.60 -14.19 4.72
CA GLU A 469 -5.27 -15.17 5.60
C GLU A 469 -6.38 -14.50 6.43
N ILE A 470 -6.18 -13.28 6.95
CA ILE A 470 -7.24 -12.55 7.68
C ILE A 470 -8.44 -12.24 6.77
N GLU A 471 -8.20 -11.80 5.53
CA GLU A 471 -9.26 -11.54 4.55
C GLU A 471 -9.97 -12.84 4.12
N GLN A 472 -9.23 -13.93 3.90
CA GLN A 472 -9.78 -15.23 3.52
C GLN A 472 -10.56 -15.90 4.67
N LEU A 473 -10.08 -15.81 5.92
CA LEU A 473 -10.82 -16.25 7.10
C LEU A 473 -12.15 -15.50 7.22
N ALA A 474 -12.15 -14.18 7.05
CA ALA A 474 -13.38 -13.39 7.05
C ALA A 474 -14.35 -13.86 5.96
N LEU A 475 -13.92 -13.85 4.71
CA LEU A 475 -14.78 -14.06 3.53
C LEU A 475 -15.27 -15.50 3.39
N PHE A 476 -14.41 -16.50 3.61
CA PHE A 476 -14.69 -17.90 3.31
C PHE A 476 -15.09 -18.71 4.54
N LYS A 477 -14.36 -18.56 5.67
CA LYS A 477 -14.67 -19.29 6.92
C LYS A 477 -15.81 -18.64 7.71
N TYR A 478 -15.83 -17.31 7.80
CA TYR A 478 -16.88 -16.55 8.51
C TYR A 478 -17.98 -16.00 7.59
N GLY A 479 -17.92 -16.30 6.29
CA GLY A 479 -18.97 -15.98 5.32
C GLY A 479 -19.16 -14.49 5.04
N ALA A 480 -18.18 -13.64 5.38
CA ALA A 480 -18.31 -12.19 5.40
C ALA A 480 -18.78 -11.57 4.07
N LEU A 481 -19.45 -10.42 4.16
CA LEU A 481 -19.87 -9.63 3.00
C LEU A 481 -18.89 -8.48 2.73
N PRO A 482 -18.32 -8.35 1.51
CA PRO A 482 -17.44 -7.24 1.17
C PRO A 482 -18.20 -5.91 1.07
N HIS A 483 -17.57 -4.80 1.44
CA HIS A 483 -18.04 -3.45 1.14
C HIS A 483 -17.77 -3.08 -0.34
N TRP A 484 -18.83 -2.78 -1.10
CA TRP A 484 -18.78 -2.53 -2.55
C TRP A 484 -17.82 -1.43 -3.01
N GLY A 485 -17.56 -0.43 -2.18
CA GLY A 485 -16.65 0.68 -2.50
C GLY A 485 -15.15 0.45 -2.23
N LYS A 486 -14.72 -0.70 -1.70
CA LYS A 486 -13.39 -0.87 -1.06
C LYS A 486 -12.49 -1.96 -1.63
N ASN A 487 -12.96 -3.20 -1.64
CA ASN A 487 -12.07 -4.35 -1.75
C ASN A 487 -11.43 -4.56 -3.14
N GLN A 488 -10.47 -5.47 -3.22
CA GLN A 488 -9.92 -5.97 -4.49
C GLN A 488 -10.83 -7.06 -5.07
N ASN A 489 -10.47 -7.65 -6.21
CA ASN A 489 -11.36 -8.55 -6.94
C ASN A 489 -11.71 -9.82 -6.15
N LEU A 490 -10.74 -10.43 -5.45
CA LEU A 490 -10.94 -11.69 -4.72
C LEU A 490 -12.09 -11.62 -3.71
N ALA A 491 -12.21 -10.50 -2.99
CA ALA A 491 -13.26 -10.28 -1.99
C ALA A 491 -14.69 -10.39 -2.53
N PHE A 492 -14.88 -10.17 -3.82
CA PHE A 492 -16.19 -10.24 -4.48
C PHE A 492 -16.52 -11.64 -5.01
N ASP A 493 -15.61 -12.62 -4.95
CA ASP A 493 -15.88 -13.95 -5.48
C ASP A 493 -16.98 -14.66 -4.70
N GLY A 494 -18.00 -15.12 -5.44
CA GLY A 494 -19.24 -15.64 -4.87
C GLY A 494 -20.06 -14.65 -4.02
N ALA A 495 -19.67 -13.37 -3.87
CA ALA A 495 -20.28 -12.45 -2.89
C ALA A 495 -21.79 -12.23 -3.13
N VAL A 496 -22.22 -12.15 -4.39
CA VAL A 496 -23.65 -12.05 -4.74
C VAL A 496 -24.48 -13.24 -4.25
N LYS A 497 -23.90 -14.44 -4.16
CA LYS A 497 -24.58 -15.67 -3.71
C LYS A 497 -24.89 -15.66 -2.20
N LYS A 498 -24.23 -14.78 -1.43
CA LYS A 498 -24.45 -14.58 0.02
C LYS A 498 -25.63 -13.65 0.33
N LEU A 499 -26.23 -12.99 -0.69
CA LEU A 499 -27.25 -11.96 -0.52
C LEU A 499 -28.65 -12.53 -0.81
N LYS A 500 -29.53 -12.52 0.19
CA LYS A 500 -30.87 -13.15 0.16
C LYS A 500 -31.74 -12.60 -0.98
N ASN A 501 -31.59 -11.32 -1.30
CA ASN A 501 -32.42 -10.58 -2.25
C ASN A 501 -31.73 -10.30 -3.61
N ALA A 502 -30.57 -10.91 -3.90
CA ALA A 502 -29.86 -10.68 -5.17
C ALA A 502 -30.71 -10.99 -6.41
N GLY A 503 -31.56 -12.03 -6.35
CA GLY A 503 -32.48 -12.37 -7.44
C GLY A 503 -33.47 -11.25 -7.78
N GLU A 504 -33.96 -10.52 -6.78
CA GLU A 504 -34.86 -9.37 -7.00
C GLU A 504 -34.11 -8.17 -7.58
N PHE A 505 -32.88 -7.90 -7.11
CA PHE A 505 -32.02 -6.89 -7.73
C PHE A 505 -31.77 -7.16 -9.22
N LEU A 506 -31.49 -8.41 -9.59
CA LEU A 506 -31.24 -8.80 -10.97
C LEU A 506 -32.47 -8.65 -11.87
N LYS A 507 -33.70 -8.88 -11.36
CA LYS A 507 -34.93 -8.56 -12.09
C LYS A 507 -35.05 -7.07 -12.38
N VAL A 508 -34.77 -6.21 -11.38
CA VAL A 508 -34.80 -4.75 -11.56
C VAL A 508 -33.72 -4.30 -12.56
N LYS A 509 -32.48 -4.82 -12.46
CA LYS A 509 -31.41 -4.59 -13.46
C LYS A 509 -31.88 -4.93 -14.88
N GLN A 510 -32.44 -6.12 -15.08
CA GLN A 510 -32.92 -6.56 -16.39
C GLN A 510 -34.10 -5.72 -16.92
N MET A 511 -34.94 -5.17 -16.04
CA MET A 511 -36.05 -4.29 -16.42
C MET A 511 -35.61 -2.83 -16.68
N TYR A 512 -34.50 -2.40 -16.06
CA TYR A 512 -33.98 -1.03 -16.16
C TYR A 512 -32.99 -0.88 -17.32
N ASP A 513 -32.14 -1.88 -17.54
CA ASP A 513 -31.10 -1.91 -18.58
C ASP A 513 -31.01 -3.30 -19.24
N PRO A 514 -32.03 -3.71 -20.03
CA PRO A 514 -32.09 -5.05 -20.63
C PRO A 514 -30.96 -5.35 -21.63
N THR A 515 -30.20 -4.33 -22.04
CA THR A 515 -29.08 -4.42 -23.00
C THR A 515 -27.72 -4.20 -22.36
N GLY A 516 -27.65 -3.98 -21.04
CA GLY A 516 -26.39 -3.85 -20.30
C GLY A 516 -25.55 -2.61 -20.65
N LEU A 517 -26.16 -1.49 -21.05
CA LEU A 517 -25.45 -0.25 -21.37
C LEU A 517 -24.76 0.37 -20.15
N PHE A 518 -25.35 0.28 -18.96
CA PHE A 518 -24.74 0.69 -17.68
C PHE A 518 -23.94 -0.42 -17.00
N SER A 519 -23.96 -1.62 -17.58
CA SER A 519 -23.18 -2.77 -17.12
C SER A 519 -21.79 -2.76 -17.77
N ASN A 520 -20.76 -3.11 -17.00
CA ASN A 520 -19.43 -3.47 -17.51
C ASN A 520 -19.09 -4.92 -17.12
N GLU A 521 -18.09 -5.51 -17.77
CA GLU A 521 -17.66 -6.90 -17.52
C GLU A 521 -17.45 -7.18 -16.03
N TRP A 522 -16.80 -6.27 -15.29
CA TRP A 522 -16.52 -6.43 -13.86
C TRP A 522 -17.79 -6.42 -13.01
N THR A 523 -18.76 -5.54 -13.30
CA THR A 523 -20.05 -5.52 -12.61
C THR A 523 -20.89 -6.76 -12.92
N ASP A 524 -20.80 -7.31 -14.12
CA ASP A 524 -21.47 -8.57 -14.47
C ASP A 524 -20.77 -9.79 -13.86
N GLN A 525 -19.43 -9.76 -13.66
CA GLN A 525 -18.69 -10.74 -12.86
C GLN A 525 -19.12 -10.70 -11.38
N VAL A 526 -19.10 -9.51 -10.77
CA VAL A 526 -19.45 -9.28 -9.35
C VAL A 526 -20.91 -9.66 -9.06
N LEU A 527 -21.82 -9.44 -10.01
CA LEU A 527 -23.23 -9.83 -9.92
C LEU A 527 -23.49 -11.29 -10.32
N GLY A 528 -22.45 -12.08 -10.63
CA GLY A 528 -22.57 -13.50 -10.97
C GLY A 528 -23.24 -13.79 -12.32
N LEU A 529 -23.30 -12.80 -13.21
CA LEU A 529 -23.90 -12.88 -14.55
C LEU A 529 -22.91 -13.36 -15.62
N LYS A 530 -21.60 -13.14 -15.42
CA LYS A 530 -20.56 -13.48 -16.42
C LYS A 530 -19.24 -13.90 -15.76
N GLY A 531 -18.81 -15.15 -15.94
CA GLY A 531 -17.47 -15.61 -15.52
C GLY A 531 -17.21 -15.55 -14.01
N SER A 532 -15.98 -15.21 -13.63
CA SER A 532 -15.57 -14.92 -12.25
C SER A 532 -14.83 -13.57 -12.22
N VAL A 533 -14.81 -12.94 -11.03
CA VAL A 533 -14.02 -11.73 -10.74
C VAL A 533 -12.51 -12.01 -10.68
N THR A 534 -12.08 -13.27 -10.49
CA THR A 534 -10.68 -13.66 -10.42
C THR A 534 -9.94 -13.38 -11.73
N ILE A 535 -8.84 -12.63 -11.67
CA ILE A 535 -7.95 -12.39 -12.82
C ILE A 535 -6.67 -13.20 -12.60
N VAL A 536 -6.64 -14.42 -13.16
CA VAL A 536 -5.48 -15.30 -13.13
C VAL A 536 -4.39 -14.77 -14.08
N ARG A 537 -3.25 -14.37 -13.51
CA ARG A 537 -2.03 -13.97 -14.22
C ARG A 537 -0.83 -14.07 -13.28
N LYS A 538 0.39 -13.99 -13.80
CA LYS A 538 1.60 -13.93 -12.97
C LYS A 538 1.51 -12.78 -11.94
N GLY A 539 1.80 -13.06 -10.68
CA GLY A 539 1.70 -12.10 -9.57
C GLY A 539 0.27 -11.66 -9.22
N CYS A 540 -0.78 -12.41 -9.57
CA CYS A 540 -2.16 -11.98 -9.33
C CYS A 540 -2.58 -11.93 -7.84
N ALA A 541 -1.92 -12.67 -6.94
CA ALA A 541 -2.24 -12.64 -5.51
C ALA A 541 -1.81 -11.30 -4.88
N LEU A 542 -0.63 -10.79 -5.25
CA LEU A 542 0.01 -9.56 -4.75
C LEU A 542 -0.80 -8.26 -4.97
N GLU A 543 -1.91 -8.33 -5.71
CA GLU A 543 -2.85 -7.24 -5.98
C GLU A 543 -4.31 -7.59 -5.59
N GLY A 544 -4.53 -8.69 -4.85
CA GLY A 544 -5.85 -9.20 -4.46
C GLY A 544 -6.73 -9.63 -5.64
N LEU A 545 -6.11 -10.08 -6.75
CA LEU A 545 -6.81 -10.44 -8.00
C LEU A 545 -7.12 -11.94 -8.12
N CYS A 546 -6.42 -12.78 -7.36
CA CYS A 546 -6.61 -14.22 -7.28
C CYS A 546 -6.17 -14.76 -5.91
N ILE A 547 -6.50 -16.01 -5.60
CA ILE A 547 -5.88 -16.78 -4.51
C ILE A 547 -4.53 -17.30 -5.02
N CYS A 548 -3.47 -17.31 -4.20
CA CYS A 548 -2.25 -18.02 -4.58
C CYS A 548 -2.45 -19.55 -4.57
N SER A 549 -2.92 -20.09 -5.69
CA SER A 549 -3.12 -21.53 -5.92
C SER A 549 -1.94 -22.24 -6.60
N GLU A 550 -1.00 -21.46 -7.12
CA GLU A 550 0.20 -21.89 -7.85
C GLU A 550 1.28 -20.85 -7.58
N ASP A 551 2.55 -21.25 -7.52
CA ASP A 551 3.65 -20.37 -7.10
C ASP A 551 3.73 -19.11 -7.98
N ILE A 552 3.46 -19.22 -9.28
CA ILE A 552 3.43 -18.10 -10.23
C ILE A 552 2.41 -16.98 -9.87
N HIS A 553 1.46 -17.23 -8.96
CA HIS A 553 0.48 -16.25 -8.50
C HIS A 553 0.99 -15.34 -7.37
N CYS A 554 1.91 -15.77 -6.51
CA CYS A 554 2.50 -14.97 -5.41
C CYS A 554 4.04 -14.90 -5.39
N ALA A 555 4.74 -15.79 -6.09
CA ALA A 555 6.20 -15.81 -6.18
C ALA A 555 6.74 -14.90 -7.30
N THR A 556 7.94 -14.35 -7.09
CA THR A 556 8.62 -13.46 -8.04
C THR A 556 9.59 -14.25 -8.94
N ASN A 557 10.19 -13.57 -9.92
CA ASN A 557 11.27 -14.13 -10.73
C ASN A 557 12.51 -14.56 -9.93
N LYS A 558 12.70 -14.09 -8.69
CA LYS A 558 13.85 -14.46 -7.85
C LYS A 558 13.64 -15.81 -7.16
N ASP A 559 12.39 -16.16 -6.91
CA ASP A 559 12.01 -17.30 -6.07
C ASP A 559 11.89 -18.56 -6.93
N ILE A 560 11.27 -18.44 -8.12
CA ILE A 560 11.14 -19.52 -9.12
C ILE A 560 12.53 -20.05 -9.57
N SER A 561 13.57 -19.21 -9.54
CA SER A 561 14.95 -19.62 -9.84
C SER A 561 15.67 -20.39 -8.72
N ALA A 562 15.10 -20.45 -7.50
CA ALA A 562 15.61 -21.28 -6.42
C ALA A 562 15.10 -22.74 -6.57
N ASP A 563 13.78 -22.93 -6.65
CA ASP A 563 13.16 -24.28 -6.70
C ASP A 563 13.56 -25.10 -7.95
N GLN A 564 13.99 -24.44 -9.04
CA GLN A 564 14.49 -25.14 -10.23
C GLN A 564 15.89 -25.75 -10.09
N LYS A 565 16.63 -25.49 -8.99
CA LYS A 565 17.89 -26.21 -8.71
C LYS A 565 17.69 -27.57 -8.04
N ASP A 566 16.63 -27.75 -7.25
CA ASP A 566 16.45 -28.91 -6.35
C ASP A 566 15.78 -30.13 -7.01
N ARG A 567 15.75 -30.21 -8.35
CA ARG A 567 15.24 -31.38 -9.08
C ARG A 567 16.10 -31.79 -10.29
N SER A 568 17.18 -32.50 -9.98
CA SER A 568 17.74 -33.52 -10.87
C SER A 568 17.73 -34.89 -10.14
N PRO A 569 17.55 -36.03 -10.83
CA PRO A 569 17.34 -37.31 -10.17
C PRO A 569 18.65 -38.09 -9.94
N GLU A 570 18.98 -38.37 -8.68
CA GLU A 570 19.97 -39.40 -8.33
C GLU A 570 19.32 -40.78 -8.09
N MET A 571 20.17 -41.81 -8.06
CA MET A 571 19.85 -43.19 -8.48
C MET A 571 20.11 -44.22 -7.38
N ASP A 572 19.38 -45.34 -7.44
CA ASP A 572 19.24 -46.37 -6.40
C ASP A 572 20.53 -46.82 -5.70
N ARG A 573 20.51 -46.83 -4.35
CA ARG A 573 21.19 -47.83 -3.49
C ARG A 573 20.30 -48.21 -2.28
N ILE A 574 20.57 -49.38 -1.71
CA ILE A 574 19.61 -50.18 -0.93
C ILE A 574 19.94 -50.21 0.59
N HIS A 575 18.91 -50.52 1.39
CA HIS A 575 18.84 -50.71 2.86
C HIS A 575 20.08 -51.27 3.59
N VAL A 576 20.20 -50.94 4.88
CA VAL A 576 19.82 -51.81 6.03
C VAL A 576 19.64 -50.97 7.32
N ASP A 577 18.76 -51.42 8.21
CA ASP A 577 18.29 -50.74 9.43
C ASP A 577 19.27 -50.80 10.62
N THR A 578 19.12 -49.89 11.60
CA THR A 578 18.74 -50.17 13.03
C THR A 578 18.90 -48.91 13.92
N GLU A 579 18.04 -48.75 14.94
CA GLU A 579 17.99 -47.70 15.98
C GLU A 579 18.92 -47.97 17.21
N PRO A 580 18.98 -47.13 18.27
CA PRO A 580 19.12 -45.66 18.36
C PRO A 580 20.13 -45.20 19.46
N LEU A 581 20.22 -43.86 19.68
CA LEU A 581 20.80 -43.14 20.85
C LEU A 581 22.33 -43.18 21.09
N GLU A 582 22.98 -42.01 21.16
CA GLU A 582 23.43 -41.36 22.40
C GLU A 582 23.98 -39.94 22.12
N ASP A 583 24.05 -39.06 23.12
CA ASP A 583 24.47 -37.65 23.01
C ASP A 583 26.00 -37.46 23.23
N GLU A 584 26.68 -36.70 22.38
CA GLU A 584 28.08 -36.24 22.58
C GLU A 584 28.29 -34.81 22.03
N GLU A 585 28.81 -33.89 22.84
CA GLU A 585 29.09 -32.49 22.46
C GLU A 585 30.49 -32.30 21.86
N LYS A 586 30.63 -31.84 20.60
CA LYS A 586 31.84 -31.13 20.09
C LYS A 586 31.63 -30.39 18.75
N PRO A 587 32.56 -29.52 18.28
CA PRO A 587 32.26 -28.08 18.35
C PRO A 587 32.42 -27.32 17.01
N THR A 588 32.19 -26.01 17.10
CA THR A 588 32.31 -24.96 16.07
C THR A 588 33.44 -25.13 15.04
N ALA A 589 33.11 -25.62 13.83
CA ALA A 589 34.04 -25.67 12.69
C ALA A 589 33.34 -25.73 11.30
N SER A 590 32.42 -24.81 10.98
CA SER A 590 31.72 -24.79 9.67
C SER A 590 31.56 -23.42 9.00
N VAL A 591 31.45 -22.32 9.78
CA VAL A 591 31.15 -20.96 9.25
C VAL A 591 32.21 -20.44 8.25
N ASN A 592 33.46 -20.88 8.36
CA ASN A 592 34.57 -20.35 7.55
C ASN A 592 34.55 -20.82 6.08
N GLU A 593 34.12 -22.07 5.81
CA GLU A 593 34.19 -22.61 4.44
C GLU A 593 33.06 -22.05 3.54
N GLU A 594 31.87 -21.80 4.09
CA GLU A 594 30.77 -21.16 3.34
C GLU A 594 31.11 -19.71 2.95
N GLU A 595 31.77 -18.95 3.84
CA GLU A 595 32.23 -17.59 3.49
C GLU A 595 33.35 -17.63 2.44
N LYS A 596 34.30 -18.57 2.51
CA LYS A 596 35.34 -18.74 1.48
C LYS A 596 34.76 -19.10 0.11
N GLU A 597 33.82 -20.04 0.04
CA GLU A 597 33.20 -20.41 -1.24
C GLU A 597 32.47 -19.20 -1.84
N LYS A 598 31.72 -18.47 -1.02
CA LYS A 598 31.06 -17.23 -1.43
C LYS A 598 32.04 -16.15 -1.89
N HIS A 599 33.21 -16.04 -1.26
CA HIS A 599 34.26 -15.11 -1.68
C HIS A 599 34.86 -15.53 -3.03
N ALA A 600 35.08 -16.83 -3.26
CA ALA A 600 35.53 -17.35 -4.55
C ALA A 600 34.51 -17.10 -5.66
N GLN A 601 33.21 -17.29 -5.39
CA GLN A 601 32.12 -16.98 -6.33
C GLN A 601 32.07 -15.49 -6.70
N LEU A 602 32.32 -14.57 -5.76
CA LEU A 602 32.39 -13.12 -6.03
C LEU A 602 33.62 -12.73 -6.87
N LEU A 603 34.75 -13.39 -6.65
CA LEU A 603 35.99 -13.20 -7.42
C LEU A 603 35.95 -13.85 -8.82
N ALA A 604 35.08 -14.82 -9.05
CA ALA A 604 34.86 -15.44 -10.36
C ALA A 604 34.07 -14.54 -11.35
N LEU A 605 33.51 -13.42 -10.88
CA LEU A 605 32.84 -12.43 -11.73
C LEU A 605 33.87 -11.47 -12.36
N PRO A 606 33.73 -11.06 -13.64
CA PRO A 606 34.75 -10.30 -14.36
C PRO A 606 35.17 -8.98 -13.69
N PRO A 607 36.43 -8.54 -13.88
CA PRO A 607 36.94 -7.30 -13.29
C PRO A 607 36.25 -6.05 -13.84
N HIS A 608 36.31 -4.96 -13.08
CA HIS A 608 35.80 -3.64 -13.46
C HIS A 608 36.44 -3.17 -14.78
N GLY A 609 35.63 -2.55 -15.64
CA GLY A 609 36.05 -2.21 -17.01
C GLY A 609 36.06 -3.38 -17.99
N SER A 610 35.64 -4.59 -17.61
CA SER A 610 35.37 -5.69 -18.58
C SER A 610 34.01 -5.57 -19.27
N GLU A 611 33.22 -4.54 -18.98
CA GLU A 611 31.92 -4.29 -19.63
C GLU A 611 31.98 -3.13 -20.62
N VAL A 612 31.48 -3.38 -21.84
CA VAL A 612 31.37 -2.44 -22.95
C VAL A 612 29.91 -2.06 -23.17
N PHE A 613 29.62 -0.76 -23.17
CA PHE A 613 28.41 -0.20 -23.76
C PHE A 613 28.54 -0.22 -25.28
N ILE A 614 27.58 -0.81 -25.99
CA ILE A 614 27.49 -0.82 -27.46
C ILE A 614 26.20 -0.10 -27.85
N GLY A 615 26.32 1.15 -28.28
CA GLY A 615 25.22 1.96 -28.82
C GLY A 615 25.18 2.01 -30.34
N GLY A 616 24.07 2.51 -30.89
CA GLY A 616 23.89 2.67 -32.34
C GLY A 616 23.22 1.46 -33.02
N LEU A 617 22.76 0.47 -32.25
CA LEU A 617 22.11 -0.73 -32.77
C LEU A 617 20.80 -0.39 -33.54
N PRO A 618 20.41 -1.22 -34.52
CA PRO A 618 19.09 -1.12 -35.13
C PRO A 618 18.02 -1.70 -34.18
N LYS A 619 16.74 -1.44 -34.45
CA LYS A 619 15.63 -1.81 -33.53
C LYS A 619 15.34 -3.31 -33.49
N ASP A 620 15.74 -4.02 -34.55
CA ASP A 620 15.59 -5.45 -34.79
C ASP A 620 16.81 -6.28 -34.35
N ALA A 621 17.86 -5.65 -33.79
CA ALA A 621 18.99 -6.38 -33.23
C ALA A 621 18.56 -7.26 -32.05
N LEU A 622 19.00 -8.51 -32.05
CA LEU A 622 18.80 -9.52 -31.02
C LEU A 622 20.08 -9.74 -30.20
N GLU A 623 19.98 -10.48 -29.10
CA GLU A 623 21.13 -10.82 -28.25
C GLU A 623 22.07 -11.83 -28.92
N ASP A 624 21.55 -12.69 -29.80
CA ASP A 624 22.35 -13.59 -30.63
C ASP A 624 23.16 -12.82 -31.69
N ASP A 625 22.60 -11.80 -32.34
CA ASP A 625 23.37 -10.95 -33.27
C ASP A 625 24.55 -10.25 -32.57
N LEU A 626 24.41 -9.95 -31.27
CA LEU A 626 25.46 -9.35 -30.44
C LEU A 626 26.49 -10.37 -29.98
N ARG A 627 26.09 -11.64 -29.80
CA ARG A 627 27.00 -12.75 -29.53
C ARG A 627 27.90 -12.99 -30.73
N ASP A 628 27.31 -13.18 -31.92
CA ASP A 628 28.03 -13.38 -33.19
C ASP A 628 29.00 -12.22 -33.49
N LEU A 629 28.64 -10.99 -33.12
CA LEU A 629 29.48 -9.79 -33.30
C LEU A 629 30.69 -9.73 -32.35
N CYS A 630 30.54 -10.23 -31.12
CA CYS A 630 31.52 -10.04 -30.04
C CYS A 630 32.37 -11.28 -29.73
N GLU A 631 31.86 -12.48 -29.99
CA GLU A 631 32.55 -13.76 -29.72
C GLU A 631 33.90 -13.91 -30.47
N PRO A 632 34.07 -13.43 -31.72
CA PRO A 632 35.38 -13.42 -32.39
C PRO A 632 36.45 -12.55 -31.71
N ILE A 633 36.04 -11.62 -30.85
CA ILE A 633 36.94 -10.67 -30.17
C ILE A 633 37.52 -11.30 -28.90
N GLY A 634 36.69 -12.03 -28.15
CA GLY A 634 37.07 -12.84 -27.00
C GLY A 634 35.85 -13.31 -26.20
N GLU A 635 36.09 -14.08 -25.14
CA GLU A 635 35.03 -14.80 -24.43
C GLU A 635 34.06 -13.87 -23.67
N ILE A 636 32.78 -13.96 -24.02
CA ILE A 636 31.69 -13.18 -23.45
C ILE A 636 31.19 -13.84 -22.15
N PHE A 637 31.04 -13.05 -21.09
CA PHE A 637 30.45 -13.44 -19.82
C PHE A 637 28.93 -13.17 -19.78
N GLU A 638 28.48 -11.97 -20.18
CA GLU A 638 27.07 -11.58 -20.18
C GLU A 638 26.74 -10.64 -21.35
N ILE A 639 25.51 -10.72 -21.89
CA ILE A 639 24.95 -9.77 -22.86
C ILE A 639 23.62 -9.26 -22.29
N ARG A 640 23.41 -7.94 -22.34
CA ARG A 640 22.19 -7.28 -21.84
C ARG A 640 21.67 -6.28 -22.86
N LEU A 641 20.72 -6.68 -23.72
CA LEU A 641 20.11 -5.79 -24.70
C LEU A 641 19.03 -4.92 -24.04
N MET A 642 19.21 -3.60 -24.06
CA MET A 642 18.31 -2.69 -23.35
C MET A 642 17.04 -2.45 -24.16
N LYS A 643 15.94 -3.05 -23.73
CA LYS A 643 14.59 -2.89 -24.31
C LYS A 643 13.76 -1.89 -23.51
N ASP A 644 12.71 -1.36 -24.12
CA ASP A 644 11.73 -0.52 -23.43
C ASP A 644 10.75 -1.36 -22.62
N LYS A 645 10.36 -0.84 -21.44
CA LYS A 645 9.52 -1.57 -20.50
C LYS A 645 8.04 -1.56 -20.89
N ASP A 646 7.61 -0.57 -21.66
CA ASP A 646 6.21 -0.37 -22.02
C ASP A 646 5.89 -0.91 -23.42
N SER A 647 6.86 -0.87 -24.36
CA SER A 647 6.70 -1.39 -25.74
C SER A 647 7.45 -2.69 -26.05
N GLY A 648 8.45 -3.07 -25.25
CA GLY A 648 9.33 -4.22 -25.53
C GLY A 648 10.36 -4.01 -26.66
N GLU A 649 10.31 -2.89 -27.39
CA GLU A 649 11.25 -2.59 -28.47
C GLU A 649 12.69 -2.36 -27.96
N SER A 650 13.70 -2.66 -28.80
CA SER A 650 15.10 -2.30 -28.51
C SER A 650 15.29 -0.78 -28.43
N LYS A 651 16.00 -0.31 -27.40
CA LYS A 651 16.42 1.10 -27.27
C LYS A 651 17.63 1.46 -28.14
N GLY A 652 18.14 0.53 -28.95
CA GLY A 652 19.28 0.76 -29.84
C GLY A 652 20.64 0.74 -29.12
N PHE A 653 20.73 0.14 -27.93
CA PHE A 653 22.00 -0.10 -27.24
C PHE A 653 21.94 -1.34 -26.33
N ALA A 654 23.12 -1.89 -26.04
CA ALA A 654 23.32 -3.04 -25.16
C ALA A 654 24.56 -2.83 -24.27
N PHE A 655 24.68 -3.67 -23.24
CA PHE A 655 25.93 -3.86 -22.50
C PHE A 655 26.43 -5.29 -22.73
N VAL A 656 27.73 -5.45 -22.95
CA VAL A 656 28.41 -6.74 -23.11
C VAL A 656 29.55 -6.82 -22.12
N ALA A 657 29.48 -7.77 -21.18
CA ALA A 657 30.55 -8.08 -20.26
C ALA A 657 31.41 -9.21 -20.85
N PHE A 658 32.71 -8.97 -21.00
CA PHE A 658 33.70 -9.97 -21.35
C PHE A 658 34.38 -10.52 -20.08
N LYS A 659 35.10 -11.63 -20.18
CA LYS A 659 35.85 -12.16 -19.02
C LYS A 659 37.04 -11.29 -18.56
N SER A 660 37.55 -10.39 -19.39
CA SER A 660 38.65 -9.50 -19.01
C SER A 660 38.55 -8.10 -19.62
N LYS A 661 39.25 -7.16 -18.99
CA LYS A 661 39.31 -5.73 -19.33
C LYS A 661 40.03 -5.48 -20.66
N GLU A 662 41.00 -6.32 -20.98
CA GLU A 662 41.78 -6.28 -22.21
C GLU A 662 40.92 -6.67 -23.41
N VAL A 663 40.06 -7.71 -23.25
CA VAL A 663 39.08 -8.10 -24.27
C VAL A 663 38.02 -7.01 -24.46
N ALA A 664 37.54 -6.39 -23.37
CA ALA A 664 36.60 -5.28 -23.45
C ALA A 664 37.18 -4.04 -24.14
N GLN A 665 38.45 -3.70 -23.86
CA GLN A 665 39.17 -2.62 -24.54
C GLN A 665 39.36 -2.92 -26.03
N LYS A 666 39.81 -4.14 -26.37
CA LYS A 666 39.90 -4.63 -27.77
C LYS A 666 38.54 -4.58 -28.49
N ALA A 667 37.45 -4.92 -27.82
CA ALA A 667 36.11 -4.84 -28.39
C ALA A 667 35.66 -3.40 -28.67
N ILE A 668 36.12 -2.42 -27.89
CA ILE A 668 35.92 -1.00 -28.23
C ILE A 668 36.74 -0.64 -29.46
N GLU A 669 38.01 -1.04 -29.53
CA GLU A 669 38.90 -0.74 -30.66
C GLU A 669 38.46 -1.38 -31.99
N GLU A 670 37.89 -2.60 -31.96
CA GLU A 670 37.43 -3.32 -33.16
C GLU A 670 35.97 -3.03 -33.55
N LEU A 671 35.10 -2.57 -32.63
CA LEU A 671 33.68 -2.30 -32.92
C LEU A 671 33.30 -0.82 -32.95
N HIS A 672 34.07 0.09 -32.35
CA HIS A 672 33.74 1.52 -32.41
C HIS A 672 33.86 2.03 -33.86
N SER A 673 32.84 2.75 -34.33
CA SER A 673 32.69 3.20 -35.73
C SER A 673 32.55 2.09 -36.78
N LYS A 674 32.42 0.81 -36.40
CA LYS A 674 32.12 -0.30 -37.32
C LYS A 674 30.67 -0.21 -37.80
N GLU A 675 30.41 -0.57 -39.06
CA GLU A 675 29.05 -0.67 -39.58
C GLU A 675 28.45 -2.05 -39.29
N PHE A 676 27.19 -2.07 -38.82
CA PHE A 676 26.45 -3.26 -38.44
C PHE A 676 24.97 -3.07 -38.81
N LYS A 677 24.43 -3.95 -39.66
CA LYS A 677 23.05 -3.89 -40.17
C LYS A 677 22.62 -2.48 -40.64
N GLY A 678 23.50 -1.78 -41.37
CA GLY A 678 23.22 -0.43 -41.90
C GLY A 678 23.32 0.73 -40.90
N LYS A 679 23.95 0.52 -39.73
CA LYS A 679 24.22 1.57 -38.74
C LYS A 679 25.65 1.52 -38.21
N THR A 680 26.20 2.69 -37.90
CA THR A 680 27.50 2.84 -37.24
C THR A 680 27.39 2.59 -35.73
N LEU A 681 28.19 1.66 -35.21
CA LEU A 681 28.26 1.35 -33.78
C LEU A 681 29.09 2.38 -33.01
N ARG A 682 28.70 2.63 -31.76
CA ARG A 682 29.42 3.47 -30.80
C ARG A 682 29.70 2.68 -29.53
N CYS A 683 30.95 2.23 -29.39
CA CYS A 683 31.38 1.41 -28.27
C CYS A 683 32.16 2.25 -27.23
N SER A 684 31.98 1.99 -25.94
CA SER A 684 32.73 2.63 -24.86
C SER A 684 32.69 1.79 -23.57
N LEU A 685 33.65 1.98 -22.66
CA LEU A 685 33.62 1.32 -21.35
C LEU A 685 32.35 1.71 -20.56
N SER A 686 31.82 0.76 -19.80
CA SER A 686 30.66 0.97 -18.91
C SER A 686 31.08 1.55 -17.55
N GLU A 687 30.35 2.54 -17.05
CA GLU A 687 30.63 3.19 -15.76
C GLU A 687 30.10 2.36 -14.58
N THR A 688 30.81 1.29 -14.23
CA THR A 688 30.47 0.41 -13.11
C THR A 688 30.84 1.02 -11.75
N LYS A 689 29.96 0.89 -10.74
CA LYS A 689 30.24 1.34 -9.37
C LYS A 689 31.11 0.33 -8.61
N ASN A 690 32.42 0.50 -8.60
CA ASN A 690 33.36 -0.37 -7.88
C ASN A 690 34.23 0.35 -6.83
N ARG A 691 33.97 1.63 -6.55
CA ARG A 691 34.73 2.44 -5.58
C ARG A 691 33.86 2.89 -4.40
N LEU A 692 34.35 2.69 -3.19
CA LEU A 692 33.72 3.12 -1.94
C LEU A 692 34.45 4.32 -1.32
N PHE A 693 33.73 5.09 -0.51
CA PHE A 693 34.24 6.02 0.49
C PHE A 693 33.94 5.45 1.87
N ILE A 694 34.95 5.42 2.75
CA ILE A 694 34.84 5.02 4.16
C ILE A 694 35.25 6.22 5.02
N GLY A 695 34.29 6.83 5.70
CA GLY A 695 34.51 7.86 6.73
C GLY A 695 34.56 7.28 8.14
N ASN A 696 34.98 8.10 9.11
CA ASN A 696 35.20 7.73 10.53
C ASN A 696 36.29 6.66 10.74
N VAL A 697 37.28 6.60 9.85
CA VAL A 697 38.49 5.79 10.07
C VAL A 697 39.26 6.36 11.28
N PRO A 698 39.82 5.53 12.19
CA PRO A 698 40.60 6.03 13.32
C PRO A 698 41.83 6.80 12.84
N LYS A 699 42.01 8.05 13.30
CA LYS A 699 43.11 8.95 12.85
C LYS A 699 44.53 8.52 13.27
N SER A 700 44.64 7.42 14.00
CA SER A 700 45.88 6.74 14.40
C SER A 700 46.28 5.62 13.45
N TRP A 701 45.33 5.01 12.73
CA TRP A 701 45.58 3.84 11.89
C TRP A 701 46.46 4.17 10.68
N THR A 702 47.36 3.24 10.39
CA THR A 702 48.14 3.12 9.15
C THR A 702 47.29 2.54 8.02
N GLU A 703 47.84 2.51 6.80
CA GLU A 703 47.16 1.83 5.68
C GLU A 703 47.09 0.32 5.92
N ASP A 704 48.14 -0.30 6.47
CA ASP A 704 48.22 -1.75 6.66
C ASP A 704 47.22 -2.27 7.72
N GLU A 705 47.05 -1.54 8.83
CA GLU A 705 46.04 -1.85 9.86
C GLU A 705 44.62 -1.72 9.29
N PHE A 706 44.35 -0.66 8.53
CA PHE A 706 43.06 -0.48 7.87
C PHE A 706 42.82 -1.55 6.80
N ARG A 707 43.83 -1.84 5.97
CA ARG A 707 43.82 -2.84 4.90
C ARG A 707 43.40 -4.21 5.41
N LYS A 708 44.06 -4.70 6.45
CA LYS A 708 43.74 -6.01 7.05
C LYS A 708 42.26 -6.11 7.43
N VAL A 709 41.72 -5.08 8.07
CA VAL A 709 40.31 -5.07 8.51
C VAL A 709 39.32 -5.01 7.33
N ILE A 710 39.68 -4.39 6.21
CA ILE A 710 38.84 -4.38 4.99
C ILE A 710 38.94 -5.73 4.26
N GLU A 711 40.13 -6.30 4.11
CA GLU A 711 40.36 -7.56 3.41
C GLU A 711 39.75 -8.76 4.18
N GLU A 712 39.65 -8.69 5.52
CA GLU A 712 38.87 -9.62 6.35
C GLU A 712 37.34 -9.45 6.18
N VAL A 713 36.85 -8.29 5.75
CA VAL A 713 35.42 -8.00 5.59
C VAL A 713 34.84 -8.50 4.27
N GLY A 714 35.63 -8.50 3.20
CA GLY A 714 35.21 -9.05 1.91
C GLY A 714 36.25 -8.97 0.80
N PRO A 715 36.11 -9.81 -0.23
CA PRO A 715 37.18 -10.11 -1.18
C PRO A 715 37.36 -9.02 -2.24
N GLY A 716 38.51 -9.07 -2.92
CA GLY A 716 38.76 -8.28 -4.12
C GLY A 716 39.02 -6.80 -3.87
N VAL A 717 39.67 -6.45 -2.76
CA VAL A 717 40.25 -5.11 -2.56
C VAL A 717 41.45 -4.96 -3.49
N GLU A 718 41.48 -3.92 -4.34
CA GLU A 718 42.61 -3.64 -5.24
C GLU A 718 43.46 -2.48 -4.74
N VAL A 719 42.82 -1.35 -4.43
CA VAL A 719 43.50 -0.10 -4.05
C VAL A 719 42.82 0.50 -2.83
N ILE A 720 43.62 0.86 -1.83
CA ILE A 720 43.20 1.65 -0.67
C ILE A 720 43.86 3.02 -0.78
N GLU A 721 43.09 4.08 -0.55
CA GLU A 721 43.56 5.46 -0.56
C GLU A 721 43.25 6.09 0.81
N LEU A 722 44.02 5.73 1.83
CA LEU A 722 43.89 6.30 3.18
C LEU A 722 44.50 7.72 3.20
N ILE A 723 43.65 8.74 3.31
CA ILE A 723 44.09 10.12 3.07
C ILE A 723 44.82 10.68 4.30
N LYS A 724 46.15 10.88 4.17
CA LYS A 724 47.02 11.43 5.20
C LYS A 724 46.72 12.91 5.49
N ASP A 725 47.00 13.36 6.70
CA ASP A 725 46.79 14.75 7.12
C ASP A 725 47.90 15.67 6.57
N PRO A 726 47.59 16.72 5.79
CA PRO A 726 48.60 17.62 5.23
C PRO A 726 49.44 18.38 6.26
N GLN A 727 48.95 18.52 7.50
CA GLN A 727 49.68 19.19 8.59
C GLN A 727 50.45 18.20 9.47
N ASN A 728 50.12 16.91 9.42
CA ASN A 728 50.84 15.85 10.15
C ASN A 728 50.81 14.52 9.37
N PRO A 729 51.81 14.24 8.52
CA PRO A 729 51.86 13.04 7.69
C PRO A 729 51.87 11.70 8.45
N ALA A 730 52.09 11.71 9.77
CA ALA A 730 51.99 10.53 10.64
C ALA A 730 50.55 10.21 11.09
N ARG A 731 49.54 10.92 10.58
CA ARG A 731 48.11 10.67 10.87
C ARG A 731 47.28 10.67 9.60
N ASN A 732 46.14 9.99 9.63
CA ASN A 732 45.13 10.08 8.56
C ASN A 732 44.00 11.07 8.93
N ARG A 733 43.30 11.58 7.91
CA ARG A 733 42.23 12.58 8.06
C ARG A 733 40.92 12.02 8.62
N GLY A 734 40.84 10.72 8.83
CA GLY A 734 39.65 10.00 9.28
C GLY A 734 38.77 9.45 8.15
N PHE A 735 39.31 9.32 6.93
CA PHE A 735 38.61 8.70 5.82
C PHE A 735 39.56 8.08 4.78
N ALA A 736 39.06 7.10 4.04
CA ALA A 736 39.72 6.43 2.93
C ALA A 736 38.78 6.26 1.73
N PHE A 737 39.35 6.02 0.55
CA PHE A 737 38.62 5.41 -0.57
C PHE A 737 39.14 3.99 -0.82
N ILE A 738 38.28 3.12 -1.36
CA ILE A 738 38.63 1.73 -1.65
C ILE A 738 38.12 1.37 -3.04
N LEU A 739 39.01 0.91 -3.92
CA LEU A 739 38.68 0.34 -5.23
C LEU A 739 38.60 -1.19 -5.10
N TYR A 740 37.57 -1.79 -5.67
CA TYR A 740 37.38 -3.23 -5.71
C TYR A 740 37.44 -3.78 -7.13
N TYR A 741 37.91 -5.02 -7.21
CA TYR A 741 38.03 -5.86 -8.39
C TYR A 741 36.80 -5.79 -9.29
N ASN A 742 35.60 -5.95 -8.73
CA ASN A 742 34.34 -5.79 -9.45
C ASN A 742 33.24 -5.16 -8.55
N ASN A 743 32.08 -4.85 -9.14
CA ASN A 743 30.95 -4.24 -8.43
C ASN A 743 30.35 -5.14 -7.32
N ALA A 744 30.38 -6.47 -7.49
CA ALA A 744 29.83 -7.40 -6.52
C ALA A 744 30.70 -7.49 -5.25
N CYS A 745 32.03 -7.53 -5.40
CA CYS A 745 32.99 -7.35 -4.32
C CYS A 745 32.74 -6.01 -3.57
N ALA A 746 32.59 -4.92 -4.32
CA ALA A 746 32.35 -3.60 -3.73
C ALA A 746 31.05 -3.54 -2.91
N ASP A 747 29.94 -4.09 -3.43
CA ASP A 747 28.66 -4.04 -2.71
C ASP A 747 28.58 -5.05 -1.56
N TYR A 748 29.20 -6.24 -1.68
CA TYR A 748 29.30 -7.20 -0.57
C TYR A 748 30.02 -6.59 0.63
N SER A 749 31.22 -6.03 0.41
CA SER A 749 32.01 -5.39 1.48
C SER A 749 31.30 -4.15 2.02
N ARG A 750 30.65 -3.36 1.16
CA ARG A 750 29.77 -2.24 1.58
C ARG A 750 28.63 -2.70 2.47
N GLN A 751 27.92 -3.78 2.11
CA GLN A 751 26.81 -4.32 2.90
C GLN A 751 27.30 -4.81 4.27
N LYS A 752 28.41 -5.56 4.32
CA LYS A 752 29.04 -6.01 5.58
C LYS A 752 29.43 -4.83 6.49
N MET A 753 30.06 -3.78 5.95
CA MET A 753 30.46 -2.62 6.75
C MET A 753 29.29 -1.73 7.22
N LEU A 754 28.12 -1.83 6.58
CA LEU A 754 26.91 -1.11 6.98
C LEU A 754 26.12 -1.81 8.11
N ILE A 755 26.52 -3.03 8.52
CA ILE A 755 25.93 -3.71 9.68
C ILE A 755 26.30 -2.93 10.96
N ALA A 756 25.31 -2.59 11.79
CA ALA A 756 25.47 -1.71 12.96
C ALA A 756 26.53 -2.15 13.99
N ASN A 757 26.89 -3.44 13.98
CA ASN A 757 27.90 -4.04 14.85
C ASN A 757 29.33 -3.94 14.30
N PHE A 758 29.52 -3.63 13.01
CA PHE A 758 30.85 -3.42 12.44
C PHE A 758 31.47 -2.10 12.95
N LYS A 759 32.75 -2.15 13.33
CA LYS A 759 33.49 -1.01 13.91
C LYS A 759 34.93 -0.98 13.42
N LEU A 760 35.44 0.22 13.19
CA LEU A 760 36.86 0.49 13.02
C LEU A 760 37.38 1.08 14.35
N ASP A 761 38.01 0.27 15.19
CA ASP A 761 38.51 0.68 16.53
C ASP A 761 37.42 1.35 17.39
N GLY A 762 36.24 0.71 17.45
CA GLY A 762 35.05 1.26 18.13
C GLY A 762 34.30 2.36 17.36
N ASN A 763 34.90 3.00 16.35
CA ASN A 763 34.19 3.97 15.50
C ASN A 763 33.21 3.25 14.56
N THR A 764 32.02 3.82 14.37
CA THR A 764 31.10 3.35 13.32
C THR A 764 31.48 4.01 11.99
N PRO A 765 31.86 3.24 10.95
CA PRO A 765 32.26 3.82 9.67
C PRO A 765 31.07 4.42 8.92
N THR A 766 31.32 5.49 8.18
CA THR A 766 30.35 6.07 7.23
C THR A 766 30.66 5.52 5.84
N VAL A 767 29.83 4.63 5.32
CA VAL A 767 30.12 3.91 4.05
C VAL A 767 29.18 4.37 2.94
N SER A 768 29.75 4.91 1.86
CA SER A 768 29.01 5.28 0.65
C SER A 768 29.73 4.83 -0.62
N TRP A 769 29.01 4.84 -1.73
CA TRP A 769 29.66 4.86 -3.05
C TRP A 769 30.50 6.13 -3.18
N ALA A 770 31.60 6.03 -3.94
CA ALA A 770 32.43 7.15 -4.35
C ALA A 770 32.50 7.19 -5.87
N ASP A 771 32.63 8.40 -6.44
CA ASP A 771 32.81 8.55 -7.88
C ASP A 771 34.09 7.83 -8.33
N PRO A 772 34.10 7.17 -9.51
CA PRO A 772 35.32 6.70 -10.14
C PRO A 772 36.33 7.84 -10.27
N LYS A 773 37.62 7.58 -10.03
CA LYS A 773 38.68 8.51 -10.44
C LYS A 773 38.75 8.50 -11.97
N GLY A 774 38.00 9.38 -12.61
CA GLY A 774 37.99 9.51 -14.06
C GLY A 774 39.39 9.82 -14.60
N THR A 775 39.95 8.88 -15.35
CA THR A 775 41.10 9.11 -16.22
C THR A 775 40.73 10.20 -17.25
N PRO A 776 41.49 11.29 -17.41
CA PRO A 776 40.99 12.50 -18.10
C PRO A 776 40.59 12.34 -19.58
N ASP A 777 41.06 11.30 -20.26
CA ASP A 777 41.26 11.32 -21.71
C ASP A 777 40.06 10.86 -22.58
N HIS A 778 38.98 10.34 -21.99
CA HIS A 778 37.90 9.67 -22.76
C HIS A 778 36.51 10.32 -22.64
N SER A 779 36.42 11.56 -22.18
CA SER A 779 35.20 12.37 -22.31
C SER A 779 35.19 13.14 -23.64
N ALA A 780 34.15 12.95 -24.46
CA ALA A 780 33.99 13.65 -25.73
C ALA A 780 33.93 15.20 -25.60
N ALA A 781 33.60 15.72 -24.40
CA ALA A 781 33.63 17.15 -24.12
C ALA A 781 35.05 17.71 -23.90
N ALA A 782 35.98 16.88 -23.38
CA ALA A 782 37.38 17.29 -23.22
C ALA A 782 38.10 17.46 -24.56
N ALA A 783 37.65 16.74 -25.60
CA ALA A 783 38.19 16.81 -26.96
C ALA A 783 38.01 18.16 -27.66
N GLN A 784 37.19 19.08 -27.14
CA GLN A 784 36.93 20.40 -27.75
C GLN A 784 37.61 21.59 -27.02
N VAL A 785 38.30 21.35 -25.90
CA VAL A 785 38.87 22.44 -25.08
C VAL A 785 40.03 23.16 -25.81
N LYS A 786 39.88 24.48 -26.03
CA LYS A 786 40.92 25.39 -26.57
C LYS A 786 41.60 26.27 -25.50
N ALA A 787 41.39 25.99 -24.21
CA ALA A 787 41.85 26.83 -23.11
C ALA A 787 42.63 26.07 -22.04
N LEU A 788 43.57 26.75 -21.40
CA LEU A 788 44.34 26.31 -20.25
C LEU A 788 43.82 26.95 -18.97
N TYR A 789 44.06 26.25 -17.87
CA TYR A 789 44.00 26.76 -16.51
C TYR A 789 45.43 26.78 -15.96
N VAL A 790 45.87 27.96 -15.51
CA VAL A 790 47.23 28.23 -15.03
C VAL A 790 47.14 28.66 -13.57
N LYS A 791 48.04 28.13 -12.74
CA LYS A 791 48.02 28.25 -11.28
C LYS A 791 49.42 28.56 -10.74
N ASN A 792 49.48 28.89 -9.45
CA ASN A 792 50.71 29.26 -8.74
C ASN A 792 51.34 30.54 -9.30
N ILE A 793 50.51 31.44 -9.84
CA ILE A 793 50.94 32.70 -10.47
C ILE A 793 51.40 33.68 -9.38
N PRO A 794 52.59 34.31 -9.52
CA PRO A 794 53.04 35.35 -8.59
C PRO A 794 52.08 36.54 -8.49
N GLU A 795 52.01 37.14 -7.30
CA GLU A 795 51.01 38.15 -6.95
C GLU A 795 51.15 39.47 -7.74
N ASN A 796 52.33 39.72 -8.32
CA ASN A 796 52.65 40.89 -9.14
C ASN A 796 52.56 40.65 -10.66
N THR A 797 52.33 39.41 -11.12
CA THR A 797 52.36 39.08 -12.55
C THR A 797 51.25 39.79 -13.34
N THR A 798 51.58 40.32 -14.52
CA THR A 798 50.62 40.97 -15.42
C THR A 798 49.97 40.01 -16.42
N ILE A 799 48.84 40.45 -16.99
CA ILE A 799 48.12 39.71 -18.03
C ILE A 799 48.99 39.61 -19.30
N GLU A 800 49.80 40.64 -19.55
CA GLU A 800 50.72 40.77 -20.66
C GLU A 800 51.89 39.78 -20.53
N GLN A 801 52.50 39.65 -19.34
CA GLN A 801 53.56 38.65 -19.08
C GLN A 801 53.07 37.22 -19.32
N LEU A 802 51.87 36.87 -18.87
CA LEU A 802 51.27 35.56 -19.15
C LEU A 802 50.97 35.38 -20.64
N LYS A 803 50.48 36.42 -21.33
CA LYS A 803 50.26 36.34 -22.78
C LYS A 803 51.57 36.10 -23.53
N GLU A 804 52.63 36.82 -23.18
CA GLU A 804 53.95 36.70 -23.80
C GLU A 804 54.61 35.35 -23.51
N LEU A 805 54.46 34.82 -22.31
CA LEU A 805 54.96 33.48 -21.95
C LEU A 805 54.27 32.38 -22.77
N PHE A 806 52.96 32.45 -22.98
CA PHE A 806 52.19 31.38 -23.65
C PHE A 806 52.00 31.56 -25.18
N GLN A 807 52.18 32.75 -25.76
CA GLN A 807 51.95 32.99 -27.20
C GLN A 807 52.84 32.17 -28.14
N HIS A 808 53.98 31.66 -27.67
CA HIS A 808 54.95 30.97 -28.53
C HIS A 808 54.49 29.56 -28.95
N HIS A 809 53.51 28.96 -28.27
CA HIS A 809 52.86 27.72 -28.72
C HIS A 809 51.79 27.94 -29.81
N GLY A 810 51.31 29.19 -29.96
CA GLY A 810 50.31 29.62 -30.93
C GLY A 810 49.51 30.84 -30.43
N GLU A 811 48.66 31.41 -31.28
CA GLU A 811 47.95 32.66 -30.97
C GLU A 811 47.06 32.54 -29.71
N VAL A 812 47.40 33.32 -28.68
CA VAL A 812 46.59 33.50 -27.46
C VAL A 812 45.56 34.60 -27.70
N THR A 813 44.30 34.21 -27.87
CA THR A 813 43.17 35.09 -28.16
C THR A 813 42.67 35.83 -26.92
N LYS A 814 42.82 35.23 -25.73
CA LYS A 814 42.38 35.84 -24.46
C LYS A 814 43.16 35.29 -23.27
N VAL A 815 43.61 36.17 -22.38
CA VAL A 815 44.07 35.83 -21.03
C VAL A 815 43.06 36.38 -20.02
N VAL A 816 42.78 35.62 -18.95
CA VAL A 816 41.85 36.02 -17.88
C VAL A 816 42.47 35.71 -16.53
N MET A 817 42.77 36.74 -15.74
CA MET A 817 43.12 36.63 -14.32
C MET A 817 41.96 37.14 -13.47
N PRO A 818 41.16 36.27 -12.82
CA PRO A 818 40.10 36.71 -11.91
C PRO A 818 40.68 37.40 -10.67
N PRO A 819 39.99 38.40 -10.08
CA PRO A 819 40.38 38.96 -8.80
C PRO A 819 40.15 37.92 -7.69
N GLY A 820 41.22 37.46 -7.05
CA GLY A 820 41.14 36.46 -5.99
C GLY A 820 40.60 37.04 -4.67
N LYS A 821 40.00 36.17 -3.86
CA LYS A 821 39.46 36.55 -2.55
C LYS A 821 40.62 36.84 -1.60
N ALA A 822 40.55 37.98 -0.91
CA ALA A 822 41.62 38.52 -0.06
C ALA A 822 42.93 38.90 -0.78
N GLY A 823 42.86 39.31 -2.05
CA GLY A 823 43.92 40.05 -2.75
C GLY A 823 44.84 39.22 -3.66
N LYS A 824 45.22 38.02 -3.22
CA LYS A 824 46.11 37.12 -3.97
C LYS A 824 45.52 36.71 -5.32
N ARG A 825 46.35 36.72 -6.37
CA ARG A 825 46.00 36.37 -7.77
C ARG A 825 46.70 35.09 -8.21
N ASP A 826 46.41 33.98 -7.54
CA ASP A 826 47.15 32.72 -7.67
C ASP A 826 46.83 31.88 -8.92
N PHE A 827 45.82 32.25 -9.73
CA PHE A 827 45.46 31.52 -10.95
C PHE A 827 44.87 32.40 -12.06
N GLY A 828 44.84 31.86 -13.28
CA GLY A 828 44.28 32.46 -14.48
C GLY A 828 43.95 31.44 -15.57
N PHE A 829 43.48 31.91 -16.72
CA PHE A 829 43.12 31.12 -17.89
C PHE A 829 43.75 31.68 -19.17
N ILE A 830 44.25 30.81 -20.03
CA ILE A 830 44.83 31.15 -21.34
C ILE A 830 43.98 30.51 -22.43
N HIS A 831 43.37 31.29 -23.31
CA HIS A 831 42.60 30.80 -24.44
C HIS A 831 43.42 30.94 -25.72
N TYR A 832 43.56 29.84 -26.48
CA TYR A 832 44.19 29.85 -27.79
C TYR A 832 43.15 29.95 -28.92
N ALA A 833 43.59 30.41 -30.08
CA ALA A 833 42.83 30.30 -31.32
C ALA A 833 42.57 28.82 -31.66
N GLU A 834 43.55 27.93 -31.43
CA GLU A 834 43.46 26.50 -31.78
C GLU A 834 43.80 25.51 -30.66
N ARG A 835 43.16 24.34 -30.70
CA ARG A 835 43.32 23.29 -29.67
C ARG A 835 44.71 22.64 -29.72
N SER A 836 45.33 22.59 -30.89
CA SER A 836 46.71 22.10 -31.05
C SER A 836 47.71 22.93 -30.24
N SER A 837 47.52 24.26 -30.16
CA SER A 837 48.34 25.16 -29.35
C SER A 837 48.15 24.92 -27.84
N ALA A 838 46.90 24.75 -27.40
CA ALA A 838 46.59 24.38 -26.02
C ALA A 838 47.14 22.99 -25.64
N LEU A 839 47.17 22.04 -26.57
CA LEU A 839 47.77 20.72 -26.35
C LEU A 839 49.30 20.78 -26.27
N LYS A 840 49.98 21.57 -27.14
CA LYS A 840 51.43 21.79 -27.04
C LYS A 840 51.83 22.29 -25.65
N ALA A 841 51.15 23.34 -25.17
CA ALA A 841 51.43 24.02 -23.90
C ALA A 841 51.08 23.22 -22.62
N VAL A 842 50.75 21.93 -22.75
CA VAL A 842 50.51 20.98 -21.64
C VAL A 842 51.29 19.67 -21.85
N LYS A 843 51.98 19.52 -22.99
CA LYS A 843 52.66 18.28 -23.36
C LYS A 843 54.15 18.35 -23.00
N ASP A 844 54.76 17.18 -22.81
CA ASP A 844 56.21 16.99 -22.73
C ASP A 844 56.92 17.75 -21.57
N ASN A 845 56.19 17.95 -20.45
CA ASN A 845 56.71 18.42 -19.14
C ASN A 845 57.37 19.81 -19.13
N GLU A 846 57.01 20.68 -20.07
CA GLU A 846 57.53 22.05 -20.15
C GLU A 846 57.19 22.86 -18.89
N LYS A 847 58.23 23.46 -18.27
CA LYS A 847 58.11 24.18 -17.00
C LYS A 847 58.10 25.68 -17.23
N TYR A 848 56.92 26.26 -17.07
CA TYR A 848 56.71 27.70 -17.07
C TYR A 848 57.07 28.26 -15.69
N GLU A 849 57.87 29.32 -15.65
CA GLU A 849 58.34 29.95 -14.41
C GLU A 849 58.28 31.46 -14.54
N ILE A 850 57.81 32.14 -13.49
CA ILE A 850 57.83 33.60 -13.37
C ILE A 850 58.39 33.95 -11.99
N ASP A 851 59.34 34.88 -11.92
CA ASP A 851 59.96 35.37 -10.68
C ASP A 851 60.47 34.28 -9.72
N GLY A 852 60.96 33.15 -10.26
CA GLY A 852 61.44 31.99 -9.48
C GLY A 852 60.35 30.99 -9.05
N GLN A 853 59.11 31.18 -9.50
CA GLN A 853 57.95 30.38 -9.10
C GLN A 853 57.36 29.63 -10.30
N VAL A 854 57.41 28.29 -10.23
CA VAL A 854 56.93 27.40 -11.30
C VAL A 854 55.41 27.35 -11.32
N LEU A 855 54.81 27.56 -12.51
CA LEU A 855 53.36 27.56 -12.72
C LEU A 855 52.83 26.13 -12.91
N GLU A 856 51.65 25.83 -12.35
CA GLU A 856 50.89 24.60 -12.64
C GLU A 856 49.99 24.86 -13.85
N VAL A 857 50.19 24.12 -14.95
CA VAL A 857 49.47 24.33 -16.22
C VAL A 857 48.74 23.07 -16.66
N VAL A 858 47.42 23.17 -16.87
CA VAL A 858 46.56 22.05 -17.30
C VAL A 858 45.51 22.53 -18.30
N LEU A 859 44.90 21.61 -19.06
CA LEU A 859 43.69 21.93 -19.85
C LEU A 859 42.56 22.39 -18.92
N ALA A 860 41.88 23.47 -19.29
CA ALA A 860 40.71 23.96 -18.56
C ALA A 860 39.55 22.95 -18.67
N LYS A 861 38.77 22.79 -17.58
CA LYS A 861 37.54 21.98 -17.64
C LYS A 861 36.50 22.66 -18.54
N PRO A 862 35.76 21.93 -19.39
CA PRO A 862 34.65 22.50 -20.15
C PRO A 862 33.65 23.19 -19.23
N GLN A 863 33.23 24.42 -19.56
CA GLN A 863 32.04 25.00 -18.94
C GLN A 863 30.82 24.38 -19.63
N ALA A 864 29.92 23.79 -18.85
CA ALA A 864 28.59 23.42 -19.34
C ALA A 864 27.82 24.70 -19.72
N ASP A 865 27.02 24.64 -20.77
CA ASP A 865 26.38 25.82 -21.35
C ASP A 865 25.57 26.63 -20.33
N LYS A 866 25.93 27.90 -20.18
CA LYS A 866 25.12 28.86 -19.42
C LYS A 866 23.80 29.09 -20.15
N LYS A 867 22.69 28.68 -19.52
CA LYS A 867 21.39 29.32 -19.79
C LYS A 867 21.51 30.83 -19.46
N PRO A 868 20.88 31.73 -20.23
CA PRO A 868 20.91 33.17 -19.97
C PRO A 868 20.48 33.52 -18.53
N GLU A 869 21.20 34.44 -17.90
CA GLU A 869 21.01 34.81 -16.50
C GLU A 869 20.00 35.96 -16.34
N GLY A 870 19.17 35.88 -15.29
CA GLY A 870 18.34 36.99 -14.80
C GLY A 870 17.10 36.49 -14.04
N LEU A 871 16.84 36.87 -12.78
CA LEU A 871 17.57 37.76 -11.86
C LEU A 871 17.51 37.17 -10.44
N HIS A 872 18.63 37.13 -9.71
CA HIS A 872 18.67 36.76 -8.28
C HIS A 872 19.30 37.87 -7.44
N PRO A 873 18.59 38.45 -6.45
CA PRO A 873 19.19 39.36 -5.48
C PRO A 873 19.93 38.60 -4.36
N TYR A 874 21.22 38.88 -4.26
CA TYR A 874 22.07 38.92 -3.06
C TYR A 874 21.66 38.13 -1.79
N THR A 875 22.54 37.22 -1.38
CA THR A 875 22.86 36.99 0.04
C THR A 875 24.35 37.19 0.26
N ALA A 876 24.72 38.26 0.95
CA ALA A 876 26.08 38.48 1.45
C ALA A 876 26.19 37.93 2.87
N GLY A 877 27.19 37.08 3.12
CA GLY A 877 27.53 36.62 4.47
C GLY A 877 28.48 37.58 5.18
N LEU A 878 28.42 37.61 6.51
CA LEU A 878 29.44 38.21 7.37
C LEU A 878 29.97 37.17 8.37
N HIS A 879 31.27 37.27 8.66
CA HIS A 879 32.03 36.36 9.53
C HIS A 879 32.15 36.94 10.97
N PRO A 880 32.77 36.24 11.94
CA PRO A 880 32.50 36.45 13.37
C PRO A 880 33.47 37.42 14.05
N ASN A 881 33.22 37.69 15.34
CA ASN A 881 34.28 38.02 16.30
C ASN A 881 33.94 37.52 17.72
N GLN A 882 34.91 37.58 18.64
CA GLN A 882 34.97 36.75 19.85
C GLN A 882 34.64 37.48 21.19
N VAL A 883 34.77 36.71 22.28
CA VAL A 883 35.16 37.07 23.67
C VAL A 883 34.03 37.25 24.73
N THR A 884 34.34 36.77 25.94
CA THR A 884 33.67 36.90 27.27
C THR A 884 32.48 35.99 27.65
N HIS A 885 32.78 35.10 28.61
CA HIS A 885 31.88 34.56 29.65
C HIS A 885 31.82 35.59 30.83
N PRO A 886 30.82 35.58 31.77
CA PRO A 886 30.53 34.41 32.62
C PRO A 886 29.10 34.21 33.22
N SER A 887 28.94 33.07 33.89
CA SER A 887 28.09 32.80 35.09
C SER A 887 26.55 32.82 35.08
N TYR A 888 26.00 31.63 35.42
CA TYR A 888 24.94 31.34 36.41
C TYR A 888 23.51 31.97 36.33
N GLY A 889 22.52 31.07 36.21
CA GLY A 889 21.36 31.03 37.13
C GLY A 889 19.95 31.30 36.58
N GLY A 890 18.98 30.49 37.00
CA GLY A 890 17.54 30.84 37.00
C GLY A 890 16.60 30.00 36.10
N PHE A 891 15.64 29.30 36.70
CA PHE A 891 14.45 28.72 36.04
C PHE A 891 13.23 29.63 36.30
N ALA A 892 12.34 29.83 35.32
CA ALA A 892 10.87 29.87 35.45
C ALA A 892 10.13 30.26 34.15
N GLY A 893 8.91 29.72 33.96
CA GLY A 893 7.80 30.48 33.33
C GLY A 893 7.59 30.39 31.81
N SER A 894 6.58 29.64 31.40
CA SER A 894 5.88 29.72 30.08
C SER A 894 5.03 31.01 30.00
N PRO A 895 4.37 31.41 28.87
CA PRO A 895 4.23 30.69 27.59
C PRO A 895 4.31 31.50 26.27
N TYR A 896 4.87 30.91 25.21
CA TYR A 896 4.34 30.90 23.83
C TYR A 896 5.26 30.03 22.95
N GLY A 897 4.82 28.84 22.55
CA GLY A 897 5.63 27.88 21.79
C GLY A 897 5.00 27.50 20.45
N SER A 898 5.63 27.88 19.34
CA SER A 898 5.25 27.40 18.01
C SER A 898 5.76 25.98 17.81
N LEU A 899 4.88 25.04 17.43
CA LEU A 899 5.24 23.65 17.18
C LEU A 899 5.60 23.44 15.70
N SER A 900 6.91 23.35 15.41
CA SER A 900 7.42 22.87 14.12
C SER A 900 8.56 21.86 14.31
N ALA A 901 8.50 20.79 13.50
CA ALA A 901 9.53 19.77 13.23
C ALA A 901 10.63 19.52 14.28
N GLY A 902 10.40 18.56 15.19
CA GLY A 902 11.44 18.01 16.08
C GLY A 902 11.90 16.61 15.68
N PHE A 903 12.79 16.49 14.69
CA PHE A 903 13.58 15.28 14.47
C PHE A 903 14.91 15.41 15.23
N GLY A 904 15.17 14.52 16.19
CA GLY A 904 16.44 14.47 16.93
C GLY A 904 16.45 13.33 17.94
N VAL A 905 17.44 12.43 17.83
CA VAL A 905 17.56 11.24 18.69
C VAL A 905 18.95 11.23 19.33
N THR A 906 19.01 11.06 20.65
CA THR A 906 20.28 10.95 21.39
C THR A 906 20.31 9.71 22.28
N ALA A 907 20.90 8.65 21.72
CA ALA A 907 21.77 7.66 22.37
C ALA A 907 21.44 7.07 23.77
N SER A 908 21.36 5.73 23.86
CA SER A 908 22.43 4.88 24.46
C SER A 908 21.90 3.52 25.00
N PHE A 909 22.41 2.39 24.45
CA PHE A 909 22.29 1.00 24.96
C PHE A 909 20.86 0.41 25.08
N GLN A 910 20.62 -0.91 25.07
CA GLN A 910 21.51 -2.07 25.07
C GLN A 910 20.88 -3.26 24.29
N GLN A 911 21.68 -4.05 23.57
CA GLN A 911 21.30 -5.28 22.83
C GLN A 911 22.59 -6.01 22.38
N PRO A 912 22.57 -7.24 21.80
CA PRO A 912 21.43 -8.15 21.57
C PRO A 912 21.65 -9.61 22.04
N VAL A 913 20.64 -10.46 21.83
CA VAL A 913 20.82 -11.87 21.39
C VAL A 913 19.97 -12.07 20.12
N ILE A 914 20.30 -13.05 19.28
CA ILE A 914 19.94 -13.14 17.86
C ILE A 914 18.67 -14.02 17.61
N TYR A 915 18.19 -13.98 16.36
CA TYR A 915 17.11 -14.75 15.69
C TYR A 915 15.78 -13.98 15.52
N GLY A 916 15.12 -14.05 14.36
CA GLY A 916 15.54 -14.70 13.10
C GLY A 916 14.54 -14.50 11.94
N ARG A 917 14.81 -15.10 10.77
CA ARG A 917 13.76 -15.35 9.76
C ARG A 917 12.68 -16.23 10.39
N GLY A 918 11.42 -16.09 9.94
CA GLY A 918 10.42 -17.15 10.13
C GLY A 918 10.63 -18.25 9.07
N PRO A 919 11.04 -19.48 9.44
CA PRO A 919 10.75 -20.66 8.64
C PRO A 919 9.27 -21.02 8.79
N MET A 920 8.72 -21.87 7.91
CA MET A 920 7.41 -22.48 8.17
C MET A 920 7.51 -23.33 9.47
N PRO A 921 6.59 -23.19 10.44
CA PRO A 921 6.74 -23.88 11.73
C PRO A 921 6.77 -25.40 11.59
N ALA A 922 7.79 -26.03 12.18
CA ALA A 922 7.99 -27.47 12.10
C ALA A 922 6.74 -28.24 12.58
N GLY A 923 6.22 -29.11 11.72
CA GLY A 923 5.01 -29.89 11.98
C GLY A 923 3.69 -29.25 11.53
N MET A 924 3.65 -28.03 10.97
CA MET A 924 2.43 -27.54 10.33
C MET A 924 2.21 -28.19 8.95
N HIS A 925 0.94 -28.39 8.58
CA HIS A 925 0.54 -28.98 7.31
C HIS A 925 -0.52 -28.12 6.63
N MET A 926 -0.38 -27.91 5.32
CA MET A 926 -1.41 -27.29 4.49
C MET A 926 -2.53 -28.31 4.24
N VAL A 927 -3.73 -28.04 4.77
CA VAL A 927 -4.90 -28.92 4.60
C VAL A 927 -5.87 -28.37 3.56
N PRO A 928 -6.41 -29.23 2.66
CA PRO A 928 -7.29 -28.79 1.59
C PRO A 928 -8.68 -28.39 2.10
N MET A 929 -9.13 -27.20 1.72
CA MET A 929 -10.49 -26.70 1.92
C MET A 929 -11.20 -26.63 0.55
N VAL A 930 -12.41 -27.20 0.46
CA VAL A 930 -13.23 -27.10 -0.76
C VAL A 930 -13.95 -25.76 -0.78
N LEU A 931 -13.67 -24.97 -1.81
CA LEU A 931 -14.28 -23.66 -2.08
C LEU A 931 -15.72 -23.81 -2.63
N PRO A 932 -16.56 -22.75 -2.60
CA PRO A 932 -17.96 -22.79 -3.05
C PRO A 932 -18.20 -23.10 -4.55
N ASP A 933 -17.15 -23.30 -5.33
CA ASP A 933 -17.16 -23.71 -6.74
C ASP A 933 -16.54 -25.10 -6.99
N GLY A 934 -16.10 -25.79 -5.92
CA GLY A 934 -15.45 -27.10 -5.98
C GLY A 934 -13.93 -27.08 -6.15
N ARG A 935 -13.28 -25.91 -6.29
CA ARG A 935 -11.81 -25.81 -6.24
C ARG A 935 -11.29 -26.10 -4.82
N ILE A 936 -10.02 -26.46 -4.72
CA ILE A 936 -9.32 -26.66 -3.44
C ILE A 936 -8.44 -25.45 -3.16
N GLY A 937 -8.71 -24.75 -2.07
CA GLY A 937 -7.76 -23.87 -1.40
C GLY A 937 -7.02 -24.62 -0.28
N TYR A 938 -6.02 -24.00 0.34
CA TYR A 938 -5.24 -24.60 1.43
C TYR A 938 -5.17 -23.65 2.63
N VAL A 939 -5.23 -24.20 3.84
CA VAL A 939 -5.06 -23.46 5.11
C VAL A 939 -4.12 -24.22 6.05
N LEU A 940 -3.42 -23.53 6.95
CA LEU A 940 -2.49 -24.17 7.88
C LEU A 940 -3.22 -24.88 9.03
N GLN A 941 -2.79 -26.11 9.36
CA GLN A 941 -3.25 -26.85 10.53
C GLN A 941 -2.08 -27.53 11.29
N GLN A 942 -2.22 -27.64 12.61
CA GLN A 942 -1.29 -28.36 13.51
C GLN A 942 -1.68 -29.85 13.70
N PRO A 943 -0.74 -30.76 14.05
CA PRO A 943 -1.03 -32.18 14.28
C PRO A 943 -1.51 -32.50 15.71
N GLY A 944 -2.13 -33.68 15.88
CA GLY A 944 -2.10 -34.40 17.17
C GLY A 944 -3.36 -34.36 18.06
N VAL A 945 -4.50 -34.90 17.60
CA VAL A 945 -5.60 -35.35 18.51
C VAL A 945 -6.16 -36.71 18.06
N GLN A 946 -5.69 -37.78 18.70
CA GLN A 946 -6.10 -39.17 18.44
C GLN A 946 -7.43 -39.52 19.15
N MET A 947 -8.19 -40.50 18.65
CA MET A 947 -9.41 -41.02 19.30
C MET A 947 -9.56 -42.54 19.09
N PRO A 948 -10.33 -43.25 19.95
CA PRO A 948 -10.57 -44.70 19.81
C PRO A 948 -11.54 -45.06 18.67
N GLN A 949 -11.49 -46.30 18.18
CA GLN A 949 -12.35 -46.80 17.09
C GLN A 949 -13.65 -47.50 17.55
N PRO A 950 -14.77 -47.33 16.81
CA PRO A 950 -16.02 -48.11 16.95
C PRO A 950 -16.19 -49.21 15.88
N ARG A 951 -17.21 -50.08 16.04
CA ARG A 951 -17.55 -51.21 15.12
C ARG A 951 -18.71 -50.87 14.15
N PRO A 952 -18.86 -51.57 12.99
CA PRO A 952 -19.69 -51.09 11.85
C PRO A 952 -21.06 -51.75 11.64
N ARG A 953 -22.00 -51.04 10.96
CA ARG A 953 -23.20 -51.47 10.18
C ARG A 953 -24.09 -50.23 9.85
N ARG A 954 -24.94 -50.14 8.80
CA ARG A 954 -25.18 -50.88 7.54
C ARG A 954 -25.88 -49.92 6.53
N VAL A 955 -26.05 -50.31 5.26
CA VAL A 955 -26.47 -49.47 4.09
C VAL A 955 -27.96 -49.61 3.72
N ASP A 956 -28.60 -48.55 3.16
CA ASP A 956 -29.61 -48.54 2.05
C ASP A 956 -30.34 -47.17 1.92
N ARG A 957 -31.10 -46.79 0.85
CA ARG A 957 -30.83 -46.78 -0.62
C ARG A 957 -31.85 -45.90 -1.41
N SER A 958 -31.36 -44.98 -2.27
CA SER A 958 -31.94 -44.45 -3.55
C SER A 958 -33.38 -43.85 -3.72
N ASN A 959 -33.43 -42.65 -4.34
CA ASN A 959 -34.36 -42.13 -5.38
C ASN A 959 -35.76 -41.50 -5.05
N GLY A 960 -36.18 -40.52 -5.90
CA GLY A 960 -37.51 -39.85 -5.97
C GLY A 960 -38.33 -40.29 -7.22
N PRO A 961 -39.11 -39.44 -7.96
CA PRO A 961 -39.24 -37.96 -7.92
C PRO A 961 -40.67 -37.35 -8.18
N SER A 962 -40.76 -36.01 -8.30
CA SER A 962 -41.71 -35.18 -9.11
C SER A 962 -43.22 -35.00 -8.74
N GLY A 963 -43.78 -33.79 -8.98
CA GLY A 963 -45.24 -33.49 -9.01
C GLY A 963 -45.68 -32.10 -8.45
N PRO A 964 -46.57 -31.27 -9.08
CA PRO A 964 -46.72 -29.84 -8.70
C PRO A 964 -48.15 -29.21 -8.52
N ALA A 965 -48.16 -27.98 -7.94
CA ALA A 965 -48.93 -26.76 -8.33
C ALA A 965 -50.16 -26.19 -7.52
N ARG A 966 -50.22 -24.83 -7.45
CA ARG A 966 -51.37 -23.88 -7.18
C ARG A 966 -51.98 -23.79 -5.74
N ALA A 967 -52.68 -22.71 -5.30
CA ALA A 967 -52.67 -21.23 -5.59
C ALA A 967 -53.64 -20.40 -4.66
N GLY A 968 -53.33 -19.12 -4.35
CA GLY A 968 -54.25 -18.06 -3.80
C GLY A 968 -54.62 -18.11 -2.29
N SER A 969 -55.25 -17.10 -1.63
CA SER A 969 -55.43 -15.63 -1.84
C SER A 969 -56.14 -14.96 -0.63
N SER A 970 -55.79 -13.71 -0.21
CA SER A 970 -56.49 -12.82 0.81
C SER A 970 -56.62 -13.36 2.26
N GLY A 971 -57.02 -12.65 3.34
CA GLY A 971 -57.35 -11.22 3.63
C GLY A 971 -58.20 -11.08 4.94
N ASP A 972 -58.43 -9.97 5.68
CA ASP A 972 -57.88 -8.58 5.77
C ASP A 972 -58.18 -7.92 7.19
N ASP A 973 -58.72 -6.67 7.28
CA ASP A 973 -58.97 -5.82 8.51
C ASP A 973 -59.93 -6.39 9.60
N GLY A 974 -60.00 -5.91 10.87
CA GLY A 974 -59.21 -4.90 11.61
C GLY A 974 -60.01 -4.07 12.68
N ASN A 975 -59.69 -4.13 14.01
CA ASN A 975 -60.17 -3.15 15.02
C ASN A 975 -59.37 -3.14 16.37
N ARG A 976 -59.57 -2.12 17.24
CA ARG A 976 -58.97 -1.88 18.58
C ARG A 976 -60.08 -1.90 19.68
N SER A 977 -59.86 -1.89 21.02
CA SER A 977 -58.75 -1.33 21.81
C SER A 977 -58.66 -1.85 23.27
N ARG A 978 -57.42 -2.01 23.77
CA ARG A 978 -56.91 -1.87 25.15
C ARG A 978 -57.83 -2.18 26.37
N ARG A 979 -57.47 -3.24 27.12
CA ARG A 979 -56.79 -3.07 28.44
C ARG A 979 -55.90 -4.28 28.77
N ASN A 980 -54.85 -4.06 29.55
CA ASN A 980 -53.69 -4.97 29.59
C ASN A 980 -53.84 -6.10 30.62
N ARG A 981 -53.98 -7.36 30.18
CA ARG A 981 -53.40 -8.59 30.77
C ARG A 981 -53.81 -9.83 29.97
N PHE A 982 -52.84 -10.54 29.42
CA PHE A 982 -52.91 -11.93 28.93
C PHE A 982 -51.58 -12.58 29.39
N ILE A 983 -51.50 -13.80 29.93
CA ILE A 983 -52.47 -14.89 30.11
C ILE A 983 -53.07 -15.38 28.78
N VAL A 984 -52.27 -16.16 28.04
CA VAL A 984 -52.74 -17.44 27.51
C VAL A 984 -51.66 -18.50 27.80
N VAL A 985 -52.11 -19.54 28.51
CA VAL A 985 -51.58 -20.91 28.60
C VAL A 985 -50.68 -21.27 27.40
N GLN A 986 -49.38 -21.51 27.52
CA GLN A 986 -48.70 -22.57 28.30
C GLN A 986 -49.05 -23.99 27.86
N ALA A 987 -48.55 -24.41 26.69
CA ALA A 987 -48.43 -25.81 26.28
C ALA A 987 -46.94 -26.23 26.25
N MET A 988 -46.46 -26.71 27.40
CA MET A 988 -45.22 -27.48 27.66
C MET A 988 -43.97 -27.24 26.77
N VAL A 989 -43.09 -26.36 27.26
CA VAL A 989 -41.65 -26.65 27.43
C VAL A 989 -41.54 -27.51 28.70
N PRO A 990 -40.71 -28.59 28.83
CA PRO A 990 -39.28 -28.70 28.45
C PRO A 990 -38.98 -29.96 27.58
N ASP A 991 -37.74 -30.38 27.28
CA ASP A 991 -36.41 -29.99 27.80
C ASP A 991 -35.35 -30.03 26.69
N LEU A 992 -34.42 -29.06 26.69
CA LEU A 992 -33.29 -29.01 25.75
C LEU A 992 -31.97 -29.13 26.52
N ARG A 993 -31.78 -30.30 27.13
CA ARG A 993 -30.49 -30.74 27.66
C ARG A 993 -29.76 -31.63 26.66
N GLU A 994 -28.50 -31.29 26.45
CA GLU A 994 -27.37 -32.13 26.08
C GLU A 994 -27.64 -33.52 25.43
N SER A 995 -27.16 -33.71 24.20
CA SER A 995 -25.96 -34.55 24.01
C SER A 995 -25.41 -34.53 22.58
N ARG A 996 -24.16 -34.98 22.45
CA ARG A 996 -23.28 -34.82 21.29
C ARG A 996 -23.50 -35.89 20.21
N VAL A 997 -23.50 -35.48 18.94
CA VAL A 997 -22.99 -36.27 17.80
C VAL A 997 -22.25 -35.27 16.90
N SER A 998 -20.91 -35.19 16.85
CA SER A 998 -19.88 -36.23 16.65
C SER A 998 -19.89 -36.85 15.26
N LEU A 999 -19.49 -36.05 14.26
CA LEU A 999 -19.10 -36.53 12.93
C LEU A 999 -17.57 -36.54 12.81
N LYS A 1000 -16.96 -37.72 12.98
CA LYS A 1000 -15.73 -38.11 12.29
C LYS A 1000 -16.17 -38.98 11.08
N ARG A 1001 -15.65 -38.78 9.86
CA ARG A 1001 -14.28 -39.16 9.41
C ARG A 1001 -13.96 -40.61 9.76
N ASP A 1002 -14.09 -41.52 8.80
CA ASP A 1002 -12.98 -41.87 7.90
C ASP A 1002 -13.54 -42.49 6.60
N GLU A 1003 -12.65 -42.86 5.66
CA GLU A 1003 -12.85 -42.87 4.19
C GLU A 1003 -12.97 -41.43 3.63
N ILE A 1004 -12.19 -41.00 2.61
CA ILE A 1004 -11.41 -41.73 1.60
C ILE A 1004 -9.92 -41.36 1.66
N LEU A 1005 -9.05 -42.33 1.35
CA LEU A 1005 -7.64 -42.12 0.99
C LEU A 1005 -7.36 -42.91 -0.31
N CYS A 1006 -6.41 -42.45 -1.13
CA CYS A 1006 -5.91 -43.06 -2.37
C CYS A 1006 -6.89 -43.18 -3.56
N LEU A 1007 -6.75 -42.26 -4.52
CA LEU A 1007 -6.60 -42.50 -5.98
C LEU A 1007 -6.44 -41.12 -6.67
N GLY A 1008 -5.52 -40.90 -7.62
CA GLY A 1008 -4.42 -41.72 -8.13
C GLY A 1008 -3.66 -40.96 -9.22
N LYS A 1009 -2.33 -41.15 -9.35
CA LYS A 1009 -1.54 -40.46 -10.39
C LYS A 1009 -2.01 -40.85 -11.79
N LYS A 1010 -2.29 -39.86 -12.66
CA LYS A 1010 -2.35 -40.06 -14.12
C LYS A 1010 -1.00 -39.73 -14.75
N THR A 1011 -0.19 -40.74 -15.01
CA THR A 1011 0.95 -40.68 -15.92
C THR A 1011 0.64 -41.43 -17.20
N ARG A 1012 1.15 -40.96 -18.35
CA ARG A 1012 1.01 -41.65 -19.63
C ARG A 1012 1.78 -42.96 -19.62
N ASN A 1013 1.08 -44.08 -19.81
CA ASN A 1013 1.26 -44.99 -20.95
C ASN A 1013 0.11 -46.01 -20.95
N GLY A 1014 -0.13 -46.67 -22.08
CA GLY A 1014 -1.22 -47.64 -22.25
C GLY A 1014 -0.72 -49.04 -22.57
N GLN A 1015 -1.66 -50.00 -22.57
CA GLN A 1015 -1.49 -51.42 -22.89
C GLN A 1015 -0.63 -52.24 -21.91
N GLU A 1016 -1.29 -52.85 -20.92
CA GLU A 1016 -1.23 -54.29 -20.58
C GLU A 1016 -2.15 -54.59 -19.37
N GLY A 1017 -2.59 -55.85 -19.21
CA GLY A 1017 -3.16 -56.33 -17.93
C GLY A 1017 -4.65 -56.72 -17.86
N GLU A 1018 -5.41 -56.80 -18.96
CA GLU A 1018 -6.83 -57.20 -18.95
C GLU A 1018 -7.07 -58.73 -18.78
N GLU A 1019 -6.32 -59.40 -17.90
CA GLU A 1019 -6.39 -60.88 -17.76
C GLU A 1019 -6.26 -61.43 -16.33
N ARG A 1020 -6.70 -60.70 -15.30
CA ARG A 1020 -6.75 -61.24 -13.91
C ARG A 1020 -8.12 -61.25 -13.24
N TRP A 1021 -9.18 -60.81 -13.92
CA TRP A 1021 -10.56 -60.75 -13.40
C TRP A 1021 -11.34 -62.08 -13.42
N ARG A 1022 -10.69 -63.24 -13.70
CA ARG A 1022 -11.38 -64.51 -14.00
C ARG A 1022 -11.03 -65.72 -13.11
N LYS A 1023 -10.48 -65.53 -11.89
CA LYS A 1023 -10.07 -66.64 -10.98
C LYS A 1023 -10.29 -66.40 -9.48
N GLY A 1024 -11.19 -65.51 -9.08
CA GLY A 1024 -11.35 -65.08 -7.67
C GLY A 1024 -12.70 -65.37 -7.00
N LEU A 1025 -13.59 -66.16 -7.60
CA LEU A 1025 -15.01 -66.21 -7.21
C LEU A 1025 -15.60 -67.62 -7.25
N GLU A 1026 -14.92 -68.62 -6.68
CA GLU A 1026 -15.44 -69.99 -6.58
C GLU A 1026 -14.83 -70.81 -5.42
N VAL A 1027 -15.01 -70.36 -4.17
CA VAL A 1027 -15.12 -71.26 -3.00
C VAL A 1027 -16.23 -70.70 -2.10
N ALA A 1028 -17.32 -71.46 -1.95
CA ALA A 1028 -18.41 -71.17 -1.03
C ALA A 1028 -18.59 -72.35 -0.07
N GLU A 1029 -19.31 -72.10 1.04
CA GLU A 1029 -19.66 -73.10 2.08
C GLU A 1029 -18.44 -73.57 2.90
N THR A 1030 -18.54 -73.92 4.19
CA THR A 1030 -19.57 -74.77 4.82
C THR A 1030 -19.81 -74.47 6.32
N VAL A 1031 -20.95 -74.98 6.83
CA VAL A 1031 -21.25 -75.31 8.25
C VAL A 1031 -21.60 -74.18 9.25
N ARG A 1032 -22.43 -74.55 10.24
CA ARG A 1032 -23.03 -73.78 11.35
C ARG A 1032 -22.59 -74.38 12.72
N GLU A 1033 -23.17 -73.85 13.80
CA GLU A 1033 -23.20 -74.41 15.18
C GLU A 1033 -21.92 -74.12 16.00
N THR A 1034 -21.92 -73.80 17.30
CA THR A 1034 -22.86 -74.13 18.40
C THR A 1034 -23.08 -73.01 19.46
N SER A 1035 -24.09 -73.23 20.34
CA SER A 1035 -24.41 -72.65 21.67
C SER A 1035 -23.24 -72.61 22.70
N ALA A 1036 -23.28 -71.98 23.91
CA ALA A 1036 -24.08 -70.88 24.55
C ALA A 1036 -23.59 -70.64 26.03
N LEU A 1037 -24.39 -69.93 26.85
CA LEU A 1037 -24.52 -69.95 28.35
C LEU A 1037 -23.75 -68.97 29.29
N VAL A 1038 -24.41 -68.70 30.44
CA VAL A 1038 -24.02 -68.01 31.71
C VAL A 1038 -23.73 -66.48 31.65
N GLY A 1039 -24.19 -65.61 32.58
CA GLY A 1039 -25.25 -65.73 33.62
C GLY A 1039 -25.04 -64.89 34.91
N LEU A 1040 -26.04 -64.05 35.28
CA LEU A 1040 -26.24 -63.36 36.60
C LEU A 1040 -25.17 -62.30 37.04
N GLY A 1041 -25.44 -61.28 37.89
CA GLY A 1041 -26.70 -60.72 38.44
C GLY A 1041 -26.48 -59.74 39.63
N MET A 1042 -27.50 -58.91 39.97
CA MET A 1042 -27.72 -58.18 41.26
C MET A 1042 -26.80 -56.94 41.62
N THR A 1043 -27.15 -55.91 42.43
CA THR A 1043 -28.43 -55.27 42.91
C THR A 1043 -28.20 -53.88 43.60
N GLY A 1044 -29.12 -52.90 43.42
CA GLY A 1044 -29.48 -51.85 44.40
C GLY A 1044 -28.62 -50.56 44.54
N LYS A 1045 -29.02 -49.47 45.26
CA LYS A 1045 -30.34 -49.01 45.78
C LYS A 1045 -30.28 -47.56 46.40
N ASN A 1046 -31.28 -46.69 46.17
CA ASN A 1046 -31.60 -45.39 46.86
C ASN A 1046 -30.54 -44.25 46.83
N GLY A 1047 -30.78 -42.93 47.08
CA GLY A 1047 -31.99 -42.07 47.30
C GLY A 1047 -32.07 -41.40 48.69
N GLY A 1048 -32.33 -40.09 48.93
CA GLY A 1048 -32.56 -38.88 48.08
C GLY A 1048 -33.03 -37.61 48.89
N ASN A 1049 -33.44 -36.51 48.21
CA ASN A 1049 -34.14 -35.25 48.68
C ASN A 1049 -33.40 -34.03 49.31
N GLY A 1050 -34.05 -32.84 49.19
CA GLY A 1050 -33.74 -31.51 49.82
C GLY A 1050 -33.39 -30.42 48.77
N ILE A 1051 -34.13 -29.32 48.49
CA ILE A 1051 -35.12 -28.42 49.16
C ILE A 1051 -34.50 -27.37 50.12
N GLY A 1052 -34.76 -26.08 49.84
CA GLY A 1052 -34.44 -24.92 50.70
C GLY A 1052 -34.66 -23.57 49.99
N ASP A 1053 -35.52 -22.71 50.53
CA ASP A 1053 -36.05 -21.48 49.87
C ASP A 1053 -35.64 -20.16 50.54
N THR A 1054 -35.13 -19.20 49.76
CA THR A 1054 -35.34 -17.73 49.91
C THR A 1054 -34.76 -17.04 51.20
N PRO A 1055 -34.96 -15.72 51.45
CA PRO A 1055 -34.33 -14.61 50.69
C PRO A 1055 -33.78 -13.44 51.58
N HIS A 1056 -33.42 -12.32 50.91
CA HIS A 1056 -33.31 -10.91 51.36
C HIS A 1056 -32.01 -10.33 51.97
N MET A 1057 -31.67 -9.13 51.44
CA MET A 1057 -31.03 -7.96 52.08
C MET A 1057 -29.56 -8.03 52.56
N VAL A 1058 -28.82 -6.90 52.70
CA VAL A 1058 -28.75 -5.62 51.94
C VAL A 1058 -27.47 -4.86 52.38
N LEU A 1059 -26.80 -4.09 51.49
CA LEU A 1059 -25.61 -3.24 51.78
C LEU A 1059 -24.36 -4.07 52.28
N GLU A 1060 -23.11 -3.58 52.39
CA GLU A 1060 -22.44 -2.37 51.91
C GLU A 1060 -20.90 -2.56 51.77
N SER A 1061 -20.27 -1.85 50.81
CA SER A 1061 -18.88 -1.32 50.83
C SER A 1061 -17.63 -2.25 50.98
N SER A 1062 -16.46 -1.68 50.61
CA SER A 1062 -15.08 -2.15 50.90
C SER A 1062 -14.64 -3.46 50.20
N GLN A 1063 -13.69 -3.49 49.25
CA GLN A 1063 -12.24 -3.13 49.27
C GLN A 1063 -11.33 -4.09 50.07
N LEU A 1064 -10.21 -4.46 49.43
CA LEU A 1064 -9.13 -5.39 49.86
C LEU A 1064 -9.60 -6.86 49.88
N PHE A 1065 -8.94 -7.82 49.20
CA PHE A 1065 -7.69 -7.82 48.43
C PHE A 1065 -7.91 -8.16 46.95
#